data_AF-A0A8J2S2V5-F1
#
_entry.id   AF-A0A8J2S2V5-F1
#
_cell.length_a   1.000
_cell.length_b   1.000
_cell.length_c   1.000
_cell.angle_alpha   90.00
_cell.angle_beta   90.00
_cell.angle_gamma   90.00
#
_symmetry.space_group_name_H-M   'P 1'
#
loop_
_entity.id
_entity.type
_entity.pdbx_description
1 polymer ?
#
loop_
_entity_poly.entity_id
_entity_poly.type
_entity_poly.pdbx_seq_one_letter_code
_entity_poly.pdbx_strand_id
1 'polypeptide(L)'
;MLKLCCALGAVGAAAYTAPLARHRRLALRTPSARRATNEWTGSDVDPWNPISEDRVFEVCYLDEAGEHIEECVCESEAELIEKGLVPPRRGKDNSDLLFAVPNSGADGETLFSLADYETCLADDVCEVSDEIVDKAYGPDVLEKIKAARGEEETASIPSAKAARFHVHFGAGRLGLGLVVPAIAASGVPFAVVQRPKPRWEQLFANSEEIDVSVNGEVKMKGAQVLAAHERPPETVPATSLVFGASSEDLASLLSRATSFSCSLGAAMRRVMTSTLSALPEVVSETDVAIETRKEQLRSRKLRKRRQFDPSYESATDRVYSGDLSPEKDPRPVLYCAENDHESVARLKRELRTRVRVVDCMVDRVCTGRRIGPQGVEIDAEPWPGSIVVLEPGFDPRYVPFAPSVATLPESLRHADYLSERKFSLVNGMHTVVAFLTLDYMYNPVDPGGREYVLIKYSKMRRAEQRKVEAWRTARIARLIEQFGIESIMRWEGADNVVEVWNSLLAFGDEVLTERFSAVDDLVSRVLGGGVANRYETRLKPTVKWLTNRQPDALSAFFLHAARWDRAQAAKTETTSLEAPIQSAAEAEAFVRDTCSELLKRGKRFCNKELEITHKQLIREQRQFGGKKFAPLVVDAIAEDKARAVAILQERRLKREEREREMRVLYESSTMV
;
A
#
# COMPACT_ATOMS: atom_id res chain seq x y z
N MET A 1 7.23 -56.67 -53.79
CA MET A 1 6.77 -56.24 -55.13
C MET A 1 6.20 -54.84 -54.97
N LEU A 2 6.99 -53.79 -55.29
CA LEU A 2 6.93 -52.99 -56.53
C LEU A 2 5.61 -52.18 -56.62
N LYS A 3 5.53 -50.85 -56.82
CA LYS A 3 6.42 -49.70 -57.12
C LYS A 3 5.60 -48.45 -56.70
N LEU A 4 6.09 -47.42 -56.00
CA LEU A 4 7.02 -46.34 -56.38
C LEU A 4 6.55 -45.42 -57.52
N CYS A 5 6.42 -44.11 -57.23
CA CYS A 5 7.06 -42.95 -57.91
C CYS A 5 6.40 -41.62 -57.47
N CYS A 6 7.11 -40.71 -56.77
CA CYS A 6 7.93 -39.56 -57.26
C CYS A 6 7.11 -38.25 -57.33
N ALA A 7 7.54 -37.03 -56.99
CA ALA A 7 8.85 -36.34 -57.03
C ALA A 7 8.81 -35.12 -56.06
N LEU A 8 9.83 -34.80 -55.26
CA LEU A 8 11.03 -33.96 -55.50
C LEU A 8 10.77 -32.47 -55.85
N GLY A 9 11.36 -31.58 -55.04
CA GLY A 9 11.58 -30.16 -55.32
C GLY A 9 12.27 -29.45 -54.14
N ALA A 10 13.59 -29.31 -54.21
CA ALA A 10 14.46 -28.69 -53.21
C ALA A 10 14.82 -27.22 -53.57
N VAL A 11 15.69 -26.63 -52.74
CA VAL A 11 16.43 -25.33 -52.87
C VAL A 11 15.76 -24.21 -52.03
N GLY A 12 16.43 -23.45 -51.17
CA GLY A 12 17.84 -23.30 -50.82
C GLY A 12 18.04 -22.09 -49.87
N ALA A 13 19.14 -22.16 -49.12
CA ALA A 13 19.78 -21.20 -48.20
C ALA A 13 19.51 -19.67 -48.32
N ALA A 14 19.54 -18.97 -47.18
CA ALA A 14 20.66 -18.08 -46.79
C ALA A 14 20.41 -17.36 -45.44
N ALA A 15 21.50 -17.23 -44.67
CA ALA A 15 21.60 -16.49 -43.41
C ALA A 15 21.72 -14.97 -43.64
N TYR A 16 21.46 -14.15 -42.61
CA TYR A 16 22.40 -13.16 -42.01
C TYR A 16 21.70 -12.20 -41.01
N THR A 17 22.32 -12.08 -39.82
CA THR A 17 22.52 -10.89 -38.93
C THR A 17 21.37 -10.03 -38.37
N ALA A 18 21.49 -9.76 -37.06
CA ALA A 18 20.83 -8.77 -36.18
C ALA A 18 21.08 -7.28 -36.61
N PRO A 19 20.47 -6.19 -36.03
CA PRO A 19 20.30 -5.90 -34.58
C PRO A 19 19.09 -5.02 -34.12
N LEU A 20 18.97 -4.86 -32.79
CA LEU A 20 18.45 -3.74 -31.96
C LEU A 20 17.43 -2.73 -32.53
N ALA A 21 16.30 -2.53 -31.83
CA ALA A 21 15.80 -1.20 -31.42
C ALA A 21 14.58 -1.26 -30.46
N ARG A 22 14.67 -0.49 -29.38
CA ARG A 22 13.55 0.02 -28.56
C ARG A 22 12.57 0.81 -29.42
N HIS A 23 11.26 0.80 -29.11
CA HIS A 23 10.48 2.04 -28.98
C HIS A 23 9.08 1.84 -28.36
N ARG A 24 8.74 2.82 -27.51
CA ARG A 24 7.43 3.20 -26.94
C ARG A 24 6.28 3.12 -27.96
N ARG A 25 5.09 2.76 -27.50
CA ARG A 25 3.82 3.11 -28.17
C ARG A 25 2.96 4.00 -27.27
N LEU A 26 2.67 5.18 -27.78
CA LEU A 26 1.68 6.13 -27.30
C LEU A 26 0.71 6.36 -28.46
N ALA A 27 -0.59 6.29 -28.14
CA ALA A 27 -1.78 6.91 -28.72
C ALA A 27 -2.05 6.85 -30.25
N LEU A 28 -3.31 6.53 -30.60
CA LEU A 28 -4.31 7.50 -31.08
C LEU A 28 -5.50 6.77 -31.73
N ARG A 29 -6.71 7.05 -31.23
CA ARG A 29 -8.00 6.74 -31.86
C ARG A 29 -8.52 8.04 -32.49
N THR A 30 -8.98 7.97 -33.73
CA THR A 30 -9.83 8.99 -34.36
C THR A 30 -11.22 8.42 -34.68
N PRO A 31 -12.28 9.24 -34.69
CA PRO A 31 -13.68 8.83 -34.83
C PRO A 31 -14.20 9.01 -36.26
N SER A 32 -15.31 8.37 -36.62
CA SER A 32 -16.06 8.70 -37.84
C SER A 32 -17.57 8.61 -37.61
N ALA A 33 -18.26 9.46 -38.36
CA ALA A 33 -19.57 10.03 -38.10
C ALA A 33 -20.75 9.21 -38.66
N ARG A 34 -21.93 9.56 -38.15
CA ARG A 34 -23.29 9.14 -38.54
C ARG A 34 -23.65 9.56 -39.97
N ARG A 35 -24.59 8.83 -40.59
CA ARG A 35 -25.61 9.41 -41.48
C ARG A 35 -26.94 8.63 -41.38
N ALA A 36 -28.02 9.40 -41.30
CA ALA A 36 -29.41 9.01 -41.08
C ALA A 36 -30.14 8.66 -42.39
N THR A 37 -31.31 8.00 -42.29
CA THR A 37 -32.54 8.37 -43.00
C THR A 37 -33.78 7.84 -42.26
N ASN A 38 -34.84 8.65 -42.30
CA ASN A 38 -36.13 8.55 -41.61
C ASN A 38 -37.11 7.57 -42.27
N GLU A 39 -38.07 7.05 -41.51
CA GLU A 39 -39.51 7.15 -41.83
C GLU A 39 -40.39 6.76 -40.62
N TRP A 40 -41.47 7.52 -40.42
CA TRP A 40 -42.29 7.61 -39.21
C TRP A 40 -43.69 7.04 -39.52
N THR A 41 -44.28 6.21 -38.66
CA THR A 41 -45.74 6.18 -38.39
C THR A 41 -46.03 5.24 -37.22
N GLY A 42 -46.91 5.66 -36.32
CA GLY A 42 -47.56 4.79 -35.34
C GLY A 42 -47.23 5.15 -33.90
N SER A 43 -48.09 5.97 -33.31
CA SER A 43 -48.13 6.30 -31.89
C SER A 43 -48.22 5.04 -31.02
N ASP A 44 -47.24 4.84 -30.15
CA ASP A 44 -47.45 4.22 -28.86
C ASP A 44 -46.61 5.01 -27.84
N VAL A 45 -47.33 5.55 -26.87
CA VAL A 45 -46.81 6.34 -25.76
C VAL A 45 -45.88 5.43 -24.95
N ASP A 46 -44.59 5.78 -24.87
CA ASP A 46 -43.64 5.10 -24.01
C ASP A 46 -44.09 5.27 -22.55
N PRO A 47 -44.41 4.20 -21.81
CA PRO A 47 -44.87 4.28 -20.42
C PRO A 47 -43.79 4.77 -19.44
N TRP A 48 -42.58 5.10 -19.91
CA TRP A 48 -41.50 5.71 -19.12
C TRP A 48 -41.28 7.20 -19.37
N ASN A 49 -42.11 7.85 -20.19
CA ASN A 49 -42.00 9.29 -20.43
C ASN A 49 -43.34 9.99 -20.15
N PRO A 50 -43.67 10.28 -18.88
CA PRO A 50 -44.77 11.18 -18.58
C PRO A 50 -44.50 12.53 -19.26
N ILE A 51 -45.57 13.11 -19.78
CA ILE A 51 -45.65 14.46 -20.33
C ILE A 51 -44.83 15.41 -19.45
N SER A 52 -43.93 16.12 -20.13
CA SER A 52 -42.98 17.12 -19.63
C SER A 52 -43.51 17.92 -18.44
N GLU A 53 -42.92 17.69 -17.26
CA GLU A 53 -42.72 18.78 -16.31
C GLU A 53 -41.77 19.75 -17.00
N ASP A 54 -42.21 20.99 -17.22
CA ASP A 54 -41.34 22.05 -17.75
C ASP A 54 -40.11 22.14 -16.84
N ARG A 55 -38.92 21.93 -17.42
CA ARG A 55 -37.67 21.98 -16.65
C ARG A 55 -37.53 23.38 -16.07
N VAL A 56 -37.36 23.47 -14.77
CA VAL A 56 -37.11 24.73 -14.09
C VAL A 56 -35.61 24.87 -13.87
N PHE A 57 -35.06 26.01 -14.26
CA PHE A 57 -33.66 26.38 -14.08
C PHE A 57 -33.59 27.53 -13.09
N GLU A 58 -32.65 27.49 -12.16
CA GLU A 58 -32.26 28.69 -11.42
C GLU A 58 -31.38 29.53 -12.35
N VAL A 59 -31.87 30.70 -12.77
CA VAL A 59 -31.16 31.61 -13.67
C VAL A 59 -30.77 32.86 -12.91
N CYS A 60 -29.47 33.11 -12.80
CA CYS A 60 -28.93 34.33 -12.22
C CYS A 60 -28.63 35.36 -13.31
N TYR A 61 -29.32 36.48 -13.27
CA TYR A 61 -29.14 37.63 -14.16
C TYR A 61 -28.03 38.53 -13.62
N LEU A 62 -27.08 38.87 -14.50
CA LEU A 62 -26.01 39.79 -14.19
C LEU A 62 -26.41 41.21 -14.61
N ASP A 63 -25.85 42.22 -13.93
CA ASP A 63 -26.03 43.62 -14.32
C ASP A 63 -25.47 43.92 -15.73
N GLU A 64 -25.76 45.10 -16.27
CA GLU A 64 -25.31 45.51 -17.62
C GLU A 64 -23.77 45.43 -17.80
N ALA A 65 -23.01 45.46 -16.69
CA ALA A 65 -21.55 45.33 -16.69
C ALA A 65 -21.06 43.88 -16.54
N GLY A 66 -21.95 42.93 -16.21
CA GLY A 66 -21.62 41.54 -15.92
C GLY A 66 -20.86 41.36 -14.59
N GLU A 67 -20.93 42.33 -13.68
CA GLU A 67 -20.10 42.40 -12.47
C GLU A 67 -20.80 41.94 -11.20
N HIS A 68 -22.13 42.04 -11.16
CA HIS A 68 -22.93 41.64 -10.01
C HIS A 68 -24.17 40.86 -10.43
N ILE A 69 -24.56 39.87 -9.60
CA ILE A 69 -25.85 39.20 -9.73
C ILE A 69 -26.92 40.18 -9.24
N GLU A 70 -27.78 40.64 -10.14
CA GLU A 70 -28.91 41.49 -9.79
C GLU A 70 -30.02 40.66 -9.13
N GLU A 71 -30.35 39.52 -9.74
CA GLU A 71 -31.34 38.59 -9.23
C GLU A 71 -31.10 37.16 -9.73
N CYS A 72 -31.49 36.17 -8.92
CA CYS A 72 -31.62 34.79 -9.35
C CYS A 72 -33.09 34.38 -9.24
N VAL A 73 -33.64 33.86 -10.33
CA VAL A 73 -35.04 33.43 -10.42
C VAL A 73 -35.12 32.03 -11.00
N CYS A 74 -36.09 31.26 -10.52
CA CYS A 74 -36.37 29.95 -11.08
C CYS A 74 -37.30 30.09 -12.28
N GLU A 75 -36.79 29.87 -13.49
CA GLU A 75 -37.53 30.01 -14.74
C GLU A 75 -37.72 28.66 -15.42
N SER A 76 -38.91 28.43 -15.96
CA SER A 76 -39.18 27.26 -16.77
C SER A 76 -38.50 27.36 -18.14
N GLU A 77 -38.21 26.21 -18.75
CA GLU A 77 -37.66 26.10 -20.11
C GLU A 77 -38.53 26.86 -21.13
N ALA A 78 -39.85 26.86 -20.94
CA ALA A 78 -40.79 27.60 -21.79
C ALA A 78 -40.66 29.12 -21.63
N GLU A 79 -40.50 29.63 -20.41
CA GLU A 79 -40.30 31.06 -20.13
C GLU A 79 -38.96 31.58 -20.70
N LEU A 80 -37.89 30.79 -20.59
CA LEU A 80 -36.59 31.15 -21.17
C LEU A 80 -36.65 31.25 -22.69
N ILE A 81 -37.32 30.29 -23.35
CA ILE A 81 -37.50 30.30 -24.81
C ILE A 81 -38.34 31.51 -25.26
N GLU A 82 -39.37 31.90 -24.50
CA GLU A 82 -40.19 33.09 -24.80
C GLU A 82 -39.37 34.39 -24.70
N LYS A 83 -38.40 34.44 -23.79
CA LYS A 83 -37.42 35.54 -23.69
C LYS A 83 -36.32 35.49 -24.77
N GLY A 84 -36.37 34.52 -25.68
CA GLY A 84 -35.37 34.34 -26.73
C GLY A 84 -34.08 33.66 -26.26
N LEU A 85 -34.07 33.12 -25.04
CA LEU A 85 -32.93 32.41 -24.45
C LEU A 85 -33.06 30.91 -24.69
N VAL A 86 -31.99 30.28 -25.17
CA VAL A 86 -32.00 28.84 -25.50
C VAL A 86 -31.23 28.06 -24.44
N PRO A 87 -31.90 27.32 -23.54
CA PRO A 87 -31.22 26.52 -22.53
C PRO A 87 -30.50 25.29 -23.14
N PRO A 88 -29.47 24.75 -22.47
CA PRO A 88 -28.68 23.63 -22.99
C PRO A 88 -29.48 22.33 -23.11
N ARG A 89 -29.24 21.58 -24.20
CA ARG A 89 -29.89 20.28 -24.46
C ARG A 89 -29.38 19.20 -23.50
N ARG A 90 -30.30 18.43 -22.89
CA ARG A 90 -30.06 17.34 -21.89
C ARG A 90 -28.62 16.78 -21.90
N GLY A 91 -27.83 17.20 -20.91
CA GLY A 91 -26.52 16.65 -20.55
C GLY A 91 -26.62 15.68 -19.37
N LYS A 92 -25.56 14.88 -19.13
CA LYS A 92 -25.50 13.85 -18.08
C LYS A 92 -25.30 14.38 -16.65
N ASP A 93 -25.08 15.68 -16.51
CA ASP A 93 -24.71 16.30 -15.24
C ASP A 93 -25.74 17.37 -14.86
N ASN A 94 -26.34 17.20 -13.67
CA ASN A 94 -27.39 18.03 -13.11
C ASN A 94 -26.80 19.34 -12.54
N SER A 95 -26.44 20.31 -13.38
CA SER A 95 -26.33 21.69 -12.91
C SER A 95 -27.58 22.46 -13.32
N ASP A 96 -28.53 22.58 -12.39
CA ASP A 96 -29.80 23.30 -12.58
C ASP A 96 -29.62 24.83 -12.47
N LEU A 97 -28.38 25.34 -12.46
CA LEU A 97 -28.01 26.74 -12.33
C LEU A 97 -27.40 27.29 -13.64
N LEU A 98 -27.98 28.37 -14.17
CA LEU A 98 -27.56 29.08 -15.38
C LEU A 98 -27.28 30.55 -15.07
N PHE A 99 -26.37 31.17 -15.82
CA PHE A 99 -26.14 32.61 -15.76
C PHE A 99 -26.56 33.28 -17.08
N ALA A 100 -27.41 34.30 -17.01
CA ALA A 100 -27.74 35.12 -18.16
C ALA A 100 -26.70 36.24 -18.29
N VAL A 101 -25.87 36.16 -19.32
CA VAL A 101 -24.75 37.08 -19.55
C VAL A 101 -25.14 38.07 -20.67
N PRO A 102 -25.03 39.40 -20.45
CA PRO A 102 -25.27 40.39 -21.49
C PRO A 102 -24.24 40.27 -22.62
N ASN A 103 -24.67 40.19 -23.88
CA ASN A 103 -23.74 40.14 -25.01
C ASN A 103 -23.15 41.53 -25.30
N SER A 104 -21.82 41.61 -25.41
CA SER A 104 -21.07 42.87 -25.60
C SER A 104 -21.18 43.49 -27.01
N GLY A 105 -22.07 43.00 -27.89
CA GLY A 105 -22.15 43.48 -29.28
C GLY A 105 -23.45 43.21 -30.05
N ALA A 106 -24.47 42.60 -29.46
CA ALA A 106 -25.79 42.43 -30.07
C ALA A 106 -26.87 42.52 -28.98
N ASP A 107 -28.01 43.15 -29.28
CA ASP A 107 -29.13 43.28 -28.34
C ASP A 107 -29.63 41.88 -27.93
N GLY A 108 -29.29 41.44 -26.72
CA GLY A 108 -29.74 40.18 -26.11
C GLY A 108 -28.78 39.57 -25.10
N GLU A 109 -29.32 38.78 -24.18
CA GLU A 109 -28.58 37.99 -23.19
C GLU A 109 -28.31 36.58 -23.73
N THR A 110 -27.28 35.90 -23.22
CA THR A 110 -26.99 34.48 -23.52
C THR A 110 -26.95 33.68 -22.23
N LEU A 111 -27.56 32.49 -22.21
CA LEU A 111 -27.47 31.57 -21.06
C LEU A 111 -26.15 30.81 -21.09
N PHE A 112 -25.46 30.79 -19.96
CA PHE A 112 -24.17 30.16 -19.78
C PHE A 112 -24.18 29.20 -18.60
N SER A 113 -23.70 27.97 -18.83
CA SER A 113 -23.47 26.97 -17.79
C SER A 113 -21.99 26.61 -17.67
N LEU A 114 -21.61 26.02 -16.52
CA LEU A 114 -20.25 25.54 -16.30
C LEU A 114 -19.85 24.46 -17.32
N ALA A 115 -20.81 23.62 -17.74
CA ALA A 115 -20.60 22.61 -18.77
C ALA A 115 -20.36 23.21 -20.16
N ASP A 116 -20.98 24.35 -20.47
CA ASP A 116 -20.72 25.09 -21.71
C ASP A 116 -19.30 25.64 -21.71
N TYR A 117 -18.80 26.16 -20.57
CA TYR A 117 -17.41 26.58 -20.43
C TYR A 117 -16.43 25.41 -20.63
N GLU A 118 -16.67 24.29 -19.97
CA GLU A 118 -15.83 23.09 -20.07
C GLU A 118 -15.78 22.53 -21.50
N THR A 119 -16.89 22.61 -22.24
CA THR A 119 -16.97 22.18 -23.64
C THR A 119 -16.21 23.15 -24.56
N CYS A 120 -16.36 24.45 -24.32
CA CYS A 120 -15.67 25.54 -25.00
C CYS A 120 -14.13 25.45 -24.86
N LEU A 121 -13.67 25.04 -23.67
CA LEU A 121 -12.25 24.77 -23.36
C LEU A 121 -11.66 23.59 -24.15
N ALA A 122 -12.47 22.64 -24.61
CA ALA A 122 -12.00 21.50 -25.39
C ALA A 122 -11.75 21.86 -26.88
N ASP A 123 -12.46 22.88 -27.39
CA ASP A 123 -12.45 23.26 -28.80
C ASP A 123 -11.61 24.54 -29.09
N ASP A 124 -10.91 25.07 -28.09
CA ASP A 124 -9.93 26.19 -28.18
C ASP A 124 -10.50 27.52 -28.72
N VAL A 125 -11.82 27.70 -28.65
CA VAL A 125 -12.53 28.92 -29.05
C VAL A 125 -13.52 29.26 -27.94
N CYS A 126 -13.17 30.19 -27.05
CA CYS A 126 -14.10 30.66 -26.04
C CYS A 126 -14.41 32.14 -26.10
N GLU A 127 -15.71 32.44 -26.20
CA GLU A 127 -16.26 33.80 -26.18
C GLU A 127 -16.40 34.36 -24.75
N VAL A 128 -16.23 33.50 -23.72
CA VAL A 128 -16.34 33.85 -22.29
C VAL A 128 -14.96 33.80 -21.64
N SER A 129 -14.56 34.87 -20.96
CA SER A 129 -13.22 35.01 -20.35
C SER A 129 -13.11 34.34 -18.97
N ASP A 130 -11.89 33.99 -18.55
CA ASP A 130 -11.59 33.47 -17.21
C ASP A 130 -12.10 34.42 -16.10
N GLU A 131 -12.14 35.74 -16.34
CA GLU A 131 -12.68 36.73 -15.39
C GLU A 131 -14.19 36.57 -15.17
N ILE A 132 -14.95 36.18 -16.18
CA ILE A 132 -16.40 35.96 -16.05
C ILE A 132 -16.66 34.69 -15.23
N VAL A 133 -15.83 33.66 -15.39
CA VAL A 133 -15.93 32.40 -14.66
C VAL A 133 -15.50 32.55 -13.19
N ASP A 134 -14.43 33.32 -12.92
CA ASP A 134 -14.04 33.71 -11.56
C ASP A 134 -15.19 34.39 -10.82
N LYS A 135 -15.87 35.33 -11.50
CA LYS A 135 -16.93 36.14 -10.93
C LYS A 135 -18.23 35.35 -10.72
N ALA A 136 -18.60 34.48 -11.67
CA ALA A 136 -19.85 33.73 -11.62
C ALA A 136 -19.79 32.50 -10.67
N TYR A 137 -18.67 31.77 -10.66
CA TYR A 137 -18.52 30.52 -9.90
C TYR A 137 -17.56 30.61 -8.71
N GLY A 138 -16.83 31.72 -8.59
CA GLY A 138 -15.86 31.96 -7.54
C GLY A 138 -14.45 31.44 -7.86
N PRO A 139 -13.42 31.97 -7.17
CA PRO A 139 -12.02 31.68 -7.45
C PRO A 139 -11.63 30.22 -7.24
N ASP A 140 -12.30 29.52 -6.33
CA ASP A 140 -12.06 28.10 -6.06
C ASP A 140 -12.41 27.20 -7.26
N VAL A 141 -13.40 27.59 -8.07
CA VAL A 141 -13.80 26.85 -9.27
C VAL A 141 -12.85 27.16 -10.41
N LEU A 142 -12.50 28.44 -10.60
CA LEU A 142 -11.53 28.84 -11.60
C LEU A 142 -10.14 28.25 -11.33
N GLU A 143 -9.68 28.20 -10.07
CA GLU A 143 -8.41 27.56 -9.69
C GLU A 143 -8.39 26.07 -10.00
N LYS A 144 -9.50 25.36 -9.79
CA LYS A 144 -9.61 23.93 -10.18
C LYS A 144 -9.52 23.75 -11.69
N ILE A 145 -10.13 24.64 -12.46
CA ILE A 145 -10.08 24.62 -13.92
C ILE A 145 -8.67 24.97 -14.43
N LYS A 146 -8.00 25.97 -13.84
CA LYS A 146 -6.61 26.33 -14.14
C LYS A 146 -5.62 25.21 -13.77
N ALA A 147 -5.85 24.53 -12.64
CA ALA A 147 -5.09 23.35 -12.25
C ALA A 147 -5.27 22.19 -13.25
N ALA A 148 -6.47 22.02 -13.81
CA ALA A 148 -6.72 21.06 -14.90
C ALA A 148 -6.03 21.47 -16.22
N ARG A 149 -5.87 22.77 -16.50
CA ARG A 149 -5.09 23.31 -17.64
C ARG A 149 -3.57 23.14 -17.48
N GLY A 150 -3.08 22.77 -16.30
CA GLY A 150 -1.65 22.68 -16.01
C GLY A 150 -0.93 24.04 -15.99
N GLU A 151 -1.70 25.12 -15.94
CA GLU A 151 -1.22 26.50 -15.86
C GLU A 151 -1.16 26.92 -14.38
N GLU A 152 -0.20 26.37 -13.64
CA GLU A 152 0.20 26.96 -12.35
C GLU A 152 1.06 28.20 -12.64
N GLU A 153 0.45 29.38 -12.69
CA GLU A 153 1.20 30.62 -12.69
C GLU A 153 1.87 30.83 -11.33
N THR A 154 3.18 30.98 -11.41
CA THR A 154 4.12 31.25 -10.33
C THR A 154 3.89 32.64 -9.72
N ALA A 155 2.90 32.78 -8.84
CA ALA A 155 2.86 33.90 -7.89
C ALA A 155 3.66 33.52 -6.63
N SER A 156 4.68 34.32 -6.34
CA SER A 156 5.70 34.07 -5.32
C SER A 156 5.15 34.04 -3.89
N ILE A 157 4.77 32.85 -3.43
CA ILE A 157 4.89 32.45 -2.02
C ILE A 157 6.24 31.73 -1.91
N PRO A 158 7.14 32.05 -0.97
CA PRO A 158 8.34 31.24 -0.75
C PRO A 158 7.90 29.80 -0.58
N SER A 159 8.25 28.93 -1.53
CA SER A 159 7.78 27.55 -1.58
C SER A 159 7.81 26.92 -0.19
N ALA A 160 6.64 26.51 0.32
CA ALA A 160 6.53 25.84 1.61
C ALA A 160 7.41 24.58 1.71
N LYS A 161 7.98 24.07 0.59
CA LYS A 161 9.02 23.02 0.57
C LYS A 161 10.42 23.52 0.93
N ALA A 162 10.77 24.76 0.66
CA ALA A 162 12.11 25.33 0.95
C ALA A 162 12.33 25.64 2.44
N ALA A 163 11.25 25.87 3.20
CA ALA A 163 11.31 26.11 4.65
C ALA A 163 11.30 24.82 5.50
N ARG A 164 11.23 23.64 4.87
CA ARG A 164 11.01 22.37 5.58
C ARG A 164 12.27 21.53 5.67
N PHE A 165 12.50 21.06 6.89
CA PHE A 165 13.61 20.18 7.22
C PHE A 165 13.11 19.00 8.04
N HIS A 166 13.52 17.79 7.66
CA HIS A 166 13.13 16.54 8.32
C HIS A 166 14.32 15.87 8.99
N VAL A 167 14.12 15.26 10.16
CA VAL A 167 15.18 14.48 10.83
C VAL A 167 14.74 13.05 11.07
N HIS A 168 15.44 12.09 10.47
CA HIS A 168 15.21 10.65 10.67
C HIS A 168 16.18 10.07 11.70
N PHE A 169 15.67 9.41 12.74
CA PHE A 169 16.48 8.71 13.73
C PHE A 169 16.59 7.21 13.41
N GLY A 170 17.83 6.77 13.18
CA GLY A 170 18.18 5.36 13.02
C GLY A 170 18.56 4.98 11.59
N ALA A 171 19.86 4.94 11.31
CA ALA A 171 20.41 4.44 10.06
C ALA A 171 20.44 2.89 10.02
N GLY A 172 19.34 2.24 10.45
CA GLY A 172 19.15 0.80 10.49
C GLY A 172 18.86 0.19 9.13
N ARG A 173 18.59 -1.12 9.09
CA ARG A 173 18.16 -1.80 7.85
C ARG A 173 16.84 -1.25 7.32
N LEU A 174 15.85 -1.06 8.19
CA LEU A 174 14.54 -0.53 7.80
C LEU A 174 14.63 0.98 7.51
N GLY A 175 15.34 1.74 8.35
CA GLY A 175 15.57 3.17 8.13
C GLY A 175 16.18 3.44 6.75
N LEU A 176 17.32 2.82 6.44
CA LEU A 176 18.00 3.01 5.15
C LEU A 176 17.37 2.21 3.99
N GLY A 177 16.56 1.20 4.29
CA GLY A 177 15.93 0.35 3.27
C GLY A 177 14.53 0.78 2.87
N LEU A 178 13.86 1.65 3.63
CA LEU A 178 12.49 2.09 3.34
C LEU A 178 12.29 3.57 3.67
N VAL A 179 12.49 3.96 4.94
CA VAL A 179 12.07 5.28 5.43
C VAL A 179 12.91 6.40 4.79
N VAL A 180 14.23 6.29 4.81
CA VAL A 180 15.15 7.27 4.21
C VAL A 180 14.98 7.34 2.68
N PRO A 181 14.90 6.22 1.94
CA PRO A 181 14.51 6.26 0.53
C PRO A 181 13.19 7.00 0.26
N ALA A 182 12.17 6.81 1.12
CA ALA A 182 10.89 7.50 0.99
C ALA A 182 11.02 9.01 1.22
N ILE A 183 11.86 9.43 2.19
CA ILE A 183 12.15 10.84 2.45
C ILE A 183 12.93 11.44 1.28
N ALA A 184 14.00 10.79 0.83
CA ALA A 184 14.82 11.26 -0.29
C ALA A 184 13.98 11.45 -1.57
N ALA A 185 13.09 10.49 -1.88
CA ALA A 185 12.20 10.58 -3.04
C ALA A 185 11.11 11.66 -2.91
N SER A 186 10.81 12.16 -1.70
CA SER A 186 9.86 13.26 -1.49
C SER A 186 10.43 14.63 -1.87
N GLY A 187 11.76 14.73 -1.97
CA GLY A 187 12.48 16.00 -2.19
C GLY A 187 12.57 16.90 -0.96
N VAL A 188 12.08 16.47 0.21
CA VAL A 188 12.21 17.22 1.47
C VAL A 188 13.67 17.17 1.94
N PRO A 189 14.33 18.32 2.22
CA PRO A 189 15.64 18.35 2.87
C PRO A 189 15.64 17.62 4.22
N PHE A 190 16.63 16.78 4.48
CA PHE A 190 16.66 15.95 5.67
C PHE A 190 18.06 15.60 6.19
N ALA A 191 18.11 15.24 7.47
CA ALA A 191 19.25 14.59 8.09
C ALA A 191 18.88 13.22 8.67
N VAL A 192 19.79 12.25 8.55
CA VAL A 192 19.72 10.95 9.20
C VAL A 192 20.62 10.97 10.43
N VAL A 193 20.06 10.78 11.60
CA VAL A 193 20.80 10.74 12.86
C VAL A 193 21.09 9.31 13.26
N GLN A 194 22.35 9.02 13.55
CA GLN A 194 22.81 7.70 13.97
C GLN A 194 23.82 7.80 15.11
N ARG A 195 23.65 6.99 16.16
CA ARG A 195 24.67 6.89 17.21
C ARG A 195 26.00 6.34 16.64
N PRO A 196 27.16 6.92 17.00
CA PRO A 196 28.47 6.39 16.65
C PRO A 196 28.64 4.95 17.11
N LYS A 197 29.15 4.08 16.24
CA LYS A 197 29.52 2.68 16.56
C LYS A 197 30.72 2.26 15.71
N PRO A 198 31.54 1.29 16.17
CA PRO A 198 32.75 0.90 15.46
C PRO A 198 32.56 0.51 13.99
N ARG A 199 31.45 -0.15 13.67
CA ARG A 199 31.10 -0.50 12.28
C ARG A 199 30.90 0.68 11.32
N TRP A 200 30.79 1.90 11.82
CA TRP A 200 30.69 3.13 11.02
C TRP A 200 32.05 3.83 10.87
N GLU A 201 33.09 3.35 11.57
CA GLU A 201 34.42 4.00 11.59
C GLU A 201 35.04 4.15 10.21
N GLN A 202 34.85 3.15 9.36
CA GLN A 202 35.38 3.17 7.99
C GLN A 202 34.78 4.28 7.12
N LEU A 203 33.60 4.79 7.46
CA LEU A 203 33.00 5.92 6.75
C LEU A 203 33.64 7.23 7.17
N PHE A 204 33.90 7.44 8.46
CA PHE A 204 34.54 8.65 8.97
C PHE A 204 35.95 8.85 8.41
N ALA A 205 36.68 7.75 8.24
CA ALA A 205 38.09 7.82 7.86
C ALA A 205 38.30 8.12 6.37
N ASN A 206 37.31 7.86 5.52
CA ASN A 206 37.54 7.71 4.08
C ASN A 206 36.58 8.50 3.19
N SER A 207 35.53 9.12 3.72
CA SER A 207 34.51 9.75 2.88
C SER A 207 33.81 10.93 3.53
N GLU A 208 33.79 12.05 2.83
CA GLU A 208 33.01 13.25 3.16
C GLU A 208 31.55 13.13 2.68
N GLU A 209 31.32 12.35 1.62
CA GLU A 209 30.02 12.07 1.04
C GLU A 209 29.81 10.58 0.80
N ILE A 210 28.56 10.13 0.95
CA ILE A 210 28.19 8.73 0.74
C ILE A 210 26.92 8.56 -0.07
N ASP A 211 26.83 7.42 -0.73
CA ASP A 211 25.59 6.94 -1.32
C ASP A 211 24.92 5.88 -0.42
N VAL A 212 23.59 5.81 -0.46
CA VAL A 212 22.83 4.70 0.09
C VAL A 212 22.08 4.00 -1.02
N SER A 213 22.37 2.73 -1.17
CA SER A 213 21.83 1.86 -2.20
C SER A 213 20.97 0.76 -1.59
N VAL A 214 19.91 0.39 -2.31
CA VAL A 214 19.04 -0.74 -1.98
C VAL A 214 19.03 -1.68 -3.18
N ASN A 215 19.49 -2.91 -2.99
CA ASN A 215 19.64 -3.91 -4.04
C ASN A 215 20.46 -3.38 -5.25
N GLY A 216 21.53 -2.64 -4.98
CA GLY A 216 22.42 -2.03 -5.98
C GLY A 216 21.88 -0.75 -6.64
N GLU A 217 20.64 -0.33 -6.35
CA GLU A 217 20.08 0.92 -6.85
C GLU A 217 20.30 2.05 -5.85
N VAL A 218 20.94 3.15 -6.26
CA VAL A 218 21.17 4.32 -5.41
C VAL A 218 19.84 5.00 -5.09
N LYS A 219 19.47 5.04 -3.81
CA LYS A 219 18.23 5.67 -3.30
C LYS A 219 18.46 6.99 -2.61
N MET A 220 19.68 7.25 -2.15
CA MET A 220 20.12 8.54 -1.63
C MET A 220 21.55 8.76 -2.14
N LYS A 221 21.80 9.91 -2.77
CA LYS A 221 23.09 10.22 -3.39
C LYS A 221 23.78 11.38 -2.68
N GLY A 222 25.09 11.29 -2.50
CA GLY A 222 25.93 12.41 -2.04
C GLY A 222 25.53 12.94 -0.66
N ALA A 223 25.14 12.07 0.27
CA ALA A 223 24.82 12.50 1.61
C ALA A 223 26.10 12.84 2.37
N GLN A 224 26.21 14.07 2.87
CA GLN A 224 27.39 14.49 3.63
C GLN A 224 27.47 13.76 4.97
N VAL A 225 28.66 13.27 5.31
CA VAL A 225 28.93 12.56 6.56
C VAL A 225 29.45 13.56 7.59
N LEU A 226 28.68 13.76 8.67
CA LEU A 226 29.06 14.63 9.78
C LEU A 226 29.44 13.81 11.01
N ALA A 227 30.67 13.96 11.49
CA ALA A 227 31.25 13.15 12.55
C ALA A 227 30.67 13.50 13.95
N ALA A 228 30.80 12.55 14.88
CA ALA A 228 30.23 12.59 16.23
C ALA A 228 30.63 13.77 17.13
N HIS A 229 31.75 14.41 16.81
CA HIS A 229 32.41 15.43 17.64
C HIS A 229 32.48 16.78 16.97
N GLU A 230 32.01 16.87 15.73
CA GLU A 230 31.87 18.13 15.02
C GLU A 230 30.46 18.63 15.34
N ARG A 231 30.34 19.87 15.83
CA ARG A 231 29.03 20.50 15.88
C ARG A 231 28.49 20.49 14.45
N PRO A 232 27.25 20.03 14.21
CA PRO A 232 26.66 20.15 12.89
C PRO A 232 26.78 21.62 12.46
N PRO A 233 27.28 21.91 11.25
CA PRO A 233 27.40 23.29 10.79
C PRO A 233 26.05 23.99 10.93
N GLU A 234 26.05 25.30 11.21
CA GLU A 234 24.81 26.09 11.37
C GLU A 234 23.84 25.84 10.21
N THR A 235 24.39 25.67 9.00
CA THR A 235 23.71 25.17 7.82
C THR A 235 24.12 23.73 7.49
N VAL A 236 23.51 22.74 8.15
CA VAL A 236 23.50 21.35 7.66
C VAL A 236 22.96 21.32 6.22
N PRO A 237 23.67 20.66 5.28
CA PRO A 237 23.23 20.49 3.89
C PRO A 237 21.84 19.88 3.78
N ALA A 238 21.25 19.97 2.59
CA ALA A 238 19.93 19.43 2.34
C ALA A 238 19.82 17.91 2.57
N THR A 239 20.92 17.15 2.49
CA THR A 239 20.96 15.72 2.77
C THR A 239 22.22 15.37 3.54
N SER A 240 22.09 14.86 4.77
CA SER A 240 23.25 14.52 5.61
C SER A 240 23.05 13.26 6.46
N LEU A 241 24.13 12.51 6.69
CA LEU A 241 24.22 11.46 7.69
C LEU A 241 25.01 11.99 8.89
N VAL A 242 24.29 12.30 9.96
CA VAL A 242 24.84 12.92 11.17
C VAL A 242 25.03 11.88 12.26
N PHE A 243 26.23 11.85 12.81
CA PHE A 243 26.51 11.03 13.96
C PHE A 243 26.39 11.88 15.22
N GLY A 244 25.50 11.50 16.12
CA GLY A 244 25.25 12.24 17.35
C GLY A 244 24.85 11.29 18.47
N ALA A 245 25.27 11.59 19.69
CA ALA A 245 25.00 10.75 20.85
C ALA A 245 24.15 11.45 21.92
N SER A 246 24.14 12.79 21.93
CA SER A 246 23.43 13.61 22.92
C SER A 246 22.44 14.59 22.27
N SER A 247 21.54 15.16 23.08
CA SER A 247 20.67 16.27 22.64
C SER A 247 21.45 17.55 22.36
N GLU A 248 22.60 17.74 23.00
CA GLU A 248 23.48 18.89 22.79
C GLU A 248 24.16 18.81 21.41
N ASP A 249 24.64 17.63 21.02
CA ASP A 249 25.21 17.37 19.69
C ASP A 249 24.20 17.68 18.58
N LEU A 250 22.91 17.48 18.88
CA LEU A 250 21.82 17.56 17.92
C LEU A 250 21.01 18.85 18.02
N ALA A 251 21.34 19.77 18.94
CA ALA A 251 20.49 20.91 19.27
C ALA A 251 20.13 21.77 18.04
N SER A 252 21.12 22.05 17.19
CA SER A 252 20.94 22.81 15.93
C SER A 252 20.03 22.10 14.92
N LEU A 253 20.11 20.75 14.83
CA LEU A 253 19.23 19.96 13.97
C LEU A 253 17.79 19.95 14.51
N LEU A 254 17.65 19.77 15.82
CA LEU A 254 16.35 19.69 16.48
C LEU A 254 15.58 21.00 16.40
N SER A 255 16.26 22.15 16.54
CA SER A 255 15.62 23.47 16.45
C SER A 255 15.14 23.82 15.04
N ARG A 256 15.80 23.30 14.00
CA ARG A 256 15.44 23.51 12.60
C ARG A 256 14.39 22.53 12.08
N ALA A 257 14.28 21.36 12.70
CA ALA A 257 13.42 20.30 12.22
C ALA A 257 11.94 20.65 12.36
N THR A 258 11.24 20.62 11.22
CA THR A 258 9.78 20.77 11.15
C THR A 258 9.04 19.45 11.37
N SER A 259 9.73 18.33 11.15
CA SER A 259 9.22 16.99 11.40
C SER A 259 10.35 16.01 11.67
N PHE A 260 9.99 14.89 12.28
CA PHE A 260 10.88 13.81 12.69
C PHE A 260 10.32 12.47 12.22
N SER A 261 11.17 11.48 12.02
CA SER A 261 10.76 10.08 11.93
C SER A 261 11.77 9.18 12.63
N CYS A 262 11.38 7.95 13.01
CA CYS A 262 12.31 7.03 13.66
C CYS A 262 12.10 5.56 13.29
N SER A 263 13.20 4.79 13.25
CA SER A 263 13.22 3.33 13.08
C SER A 263 14.33 2.67 13.94
N LEU A 264 14.14 2.76 15.25
CA LEU A 264 15.09 2.41 16.32
C LEU A 264 14.76 1.09 17.04
N GLY A 265 13.59 0.51 16.82
CA GLY A 265 13.12 -0.69 17.49
C GLY A 265 12.97 -0.48 19.00
N ALA A 266 13.37 -1.48 19.81
CA ALA A 266 13.24 -1.41 21.27
C ALA A 266 13.96 -0.22 21.94
N ALA A 267 14.89 0.44 21.24
CA ALA A 267 15.57 1.62 21.75
C ALA A 267 14.75 2.93 21.57
N MET A 268 13.71 2.92 20.73
CA MET A 268 12.94 4.10 20.32
C MET A 268 12.53 4.95 21.52
N ARG A 269 11.70 4.41 22.42
CA ARG A 269 11.14 5.19 23.53
C ARG A 269 12.20 5.89 24.35
N ARG A 270 13.29 5.20 24.72
CA ARG A 270 14.38 5.78 25.52
C ARG A 270 15.10 6.90 24.76
N VAL A 271 15.44 6.67 23.49
CA VAL A 271 16.17 7.65 22.68
C VAL A 271 15.30 8.86 22.40
N MET A 272 14.10 8.65 21.85
CA MET A 272 13.21 9.74 21.45
C MET A 272 12.78 10.61 22.62
N THR A 273 12.47 10.01 23.79
CA THR A 273 12.15 10.78 24.99
C THR A 273 13.33 11.66 25.40
N SER A 274 14.54 11.12 25.48
CA SER A 274 15.72 11.89 25.88
C SER A 274 16.06 13.01 24.90
N THR A 275 15.96 12.74 23.59
CA THR A 275 16.36 13.69 22.54
C THR A 275 15.33 14.80 22.37
N LEU A 276 14.03 14.46 22.31
CA LEU A 276 12.97 15.42 22.01
C LEU A 276 12.46 16.16 23.26
N SER A 277 12.84 15.74 24.46
CA SER A 277 12.61 16.54 25.68
C SER A 277 13.40 17.85 25.71
N ALA A 278 14.33 18.08 24.78
CA ALA A 278 15.02 19.35 24.62
C ALA A 278 14.18 20.41 23.87
N LEU A 279 13.13 19.99 23.15
CA LEU A 279 12.25 20.91 22.41
C LEU A 279 11.33 21.69 23.36
N PRO A 280 10.97 22.95 23.04
CA PRO A 280 10.08 23.75 23.88
C PRO A 280 8.73 23.07 24.09
N GLU A 281 8.11 23.28 25.25
CA GLU A 281 6.75 22.84 25.48
C GLU A 281 5.75 23.78 24.81
N VAL A 282 4.80 23.20 24.10
CA VAL A 282 3.67 23.85 23.46
C VAL A 282 2.40 23.23 24.02
N VAL A 283 1.54 24.07 24.58
CA VAL A 283 0.19 23.67 24.98
C VAL A 283 -0.73 23.99 23.81
N SER A 284 -1.22 22.98 23.09
CA SER A 284 -2.15 23.21 21.97
C SER A 284 -3.60 23.29 22.47
N GLU A 285 -4.41 24.13 21.82
CA GLU A 285 -5.86 24.17 22.06
C GLU A 285 -6.51 22.80 21.80
N THR A 286 -5.95 22.03 20.85
CA THR A 286 -6.35 20.66 20.53
C THR A 286 -6.18 19.72 21.73
N ASP A 287 -5.10 19.83 22.50
CA ASP A 287 -4.90 19.00 23.70
C ASP A 287 -5.93 19.32 24.79
N VAL A 288 -6.26 20.60 24.95
CA VAL A 288 -7.32 21.06 25.88
C VAL A 288 -8.69 20.55 25.43
N ALA A 289 -9.00 20.63 24.13
CA ALA A 289 -10.24 20.12 23.56
C ALA A 289 -10.36 18.59 23.67
N ILE A 290 -9.28 17.85 23.40
CA ILE A 290 -9.24 16.39 23.52
C ILE A 290 -9.45 15.96 24.96
N GLU A 291 -8.79 16.58 25.94
CA GLU A 291 -9.01 16.19 27.35
C GLU A 291 -10.38 16.59 27.87
N THR A 292 -10.86 17.79 27.52
CA THR A 292 -12.23 18.21 27.84
C THR A 292 -13.26 17.21 27.29
N ARG A 293 -13.05 16.71 26.07
CA ARG A 293 -13.96 15.76 25.43
C ARG A 293 -13.81 14.33 25.93
N LYS A 294 -12.60 13.87 26.27
CA LYS A 294 -12.38 12.60 26.99
C LYS A 294 -13.06 12.61 28.35
N GLU A 295 -13.03 13.74 29.05
CA GLU A 295 -13.71 13.94 30.32
C GLU A 295 -15.24 13.89 30.15
N GLN A 296 -15.78 14.57 29.14
CA GLN A 296 -17.21 14.45 28.75
C GLN A 296 -17.61 13.01 28.38
N LEU A 297 -16.75 12.27 27.66
CA LEU A 297 -16.98 10.87 27.28
C LEU A 297 -16.88 9.92 28.48
N ARG A 298 -15.98 10.18 29.44
CA ARG A 298 -15.89 9.43 30.72
C ARG A 298 -17.14 9.64 31.56
N SER A 299 -17.63 10.88 31.64
CA SER A 299 -18.89 11.24 32.31
C SER A 299 -20.11 10.57 31.65
N ARG A 300 -20.09 10.38 30.33
CA ARG A 300 -21.12 9.61 29.59
C ARG A 300 -20.99 8.09 29.76
N LYS A 301 -19.77 7.53 29.81
CA LYS A 301 -19.52 6.09 30.04
C LYS A 301 -19.99 5.62 31.42
N LEU A 302 -20.02 6.50 32.43
CA LEU A 302 -20.63 6.17 33.73
C LEU A 302 -22.15 5.97 33.65
N ARG A 303 -22.82 6.50 32.61
CA ARG A 303 -24.28 6.49 32.45
C ARG A 303 -24.85 5.38 31.56
N LYS A 304 -24.05 4.75 30.69
CA LYS A 304 -24.54 3.67 29.80
C LYS A 304 -23.51 2.56 29.64
N ARG A 305 -23.53 1.60 30.56
CA ARG A 305 -22.94 0.26 30.37
C ARG A 305 -24.01 -0.68 29.82
N ARG A 306 -24.13 -0.75 28.50
CA ARG A 306 -24.58 -1.92 27.70
C ARG A 306 -24.81 -1.47 26.24
N GLN A 307 -24.37 -2.30 25.31
CA GLN A 307 -24.40 -2.19 23.84
C GLN A 307 -23.32 -1.34 23.16
N PHE A 308 -22.82 -1.92 22.05
CA PHE A 308 -21.93 -1.33 21.06
C PHE A 308 -22.70 -0.22 20.31
N ASP A 309 -22.10 0.98 20.22
CA ASP A 309 -22.76 2.19 19.71
C ASP A 309 -21.93 2.78 18.54
N PRO A 310 -22.42 2.69 17.28
CA PRO A 310 -21.79 3.28 16.09
C PRO A 310 -21.56 4.80 16.19
N SER A 311 -22.31 5.52 17.05
CA SER A 311 -22.10 6.96 17.26
C SER A 311 -20.79 7.27 17.98
N TYR A 312 -20.19 6.29 18.66
CA TYR A 312 -18.87 6.45 19.29
C TYR A 312 -17.75 6.51 18.25
N GLU A 313 -17.82 5.73 17.16
CA GLU A 313 -16.88 5.80 16.04
C GLU A 313 -16.99 7.15 15.33
N SER A 314 -18.20 7.62 15.02
CA SER A 314 -18.43 8.94 14.42
C SER A 314 -17.91 10.08 15.31
N ALA A 315 -17.96 9.93 16.64
CA ALA A 315 -17.45 10.92 17.57
C ALA A 315 -15.92 10.88 17.71
N THR A 316 -15.29 9.70 17.61
CA THR A 316 -13.82 9.58 17.60
C THR A 316 -13.22 10.00 16.26
N ASP A 317 -13.85 9.66 15.13
CA ASP A 317 -13.45 10.14 13.81
C ASP A 317 -13.54 11.67 13.73
N ARG A 318 -14.62 12.28 14.25
CA ARG A 318 -14.74 13.76 14.33
C ARG A 318 -13.73 14.44 15.27
N VAL A 319 -13.15 13.72 16.23
CA VAL A 319 -12.11 14.27 17.13
C VAL A 319 -10.74 14.27 16.44
N TYR A 320 -10.49 13.36 15.50
CA TYR A 320 -9.23 13.27 14.74
C TYR A 320 -9.32 13.85 13.32
N SER A 321 -10.51 14.22 12.84
CA SER A 321 -10.74 14.84 11.53
C SER A 321 -10.66 16.37 11.53
N GLY A 322 -10.22 17.00 12.63
CA GLY A 322 -9.91 18.43 12.61
C GLY A 322 -8.73 18.65 11.66
N ASP A 323 -8.76 19.70 10.85
CA ASP A 323 -7.62 20.05 9.98
C ASP A 323 -6.33 20.17 10.82
N LEU A 324 -5.33 19.37 10.44
CA LEU A 324 -4.09 19.13 11.18
C LEU A 324 -2.91 19.89 10.58
N SER A 325 -3.19 20.95 9.83
CA SER A 325 -2.16 21.81 9.25
C SER A 325 -1.21 22.35 10.34
N PRO A 326 0.05 22.65 10.00
CA PRO A 326 1.00 23.27 10.93
C PRO A 326 0.51 24.59 11.55
N GLU A 327 -0.48 25.23 10.94
CA GLU A 327 -1.13 26.45 11.42
C GLU A 327 -1.99 26.20 12.65
N LYS A 328 -2.58 25.00 12.78
CA LYS A 328 -3.48 24.60 13.88
C LYS A 328 -2.77 23.87 15.02
N ASP A 329 -1.64 23.22 14.73
CA ASP A 329 -0.78 22.61 15.75
C ASP A 329 0.69 22.90 15.41
N PRO A 330 1.35 23.86 16.10
CA PRO A 330 2.71 24.25 15.78
C PRO A 330 3.76 23.25 16.28
N ARG A 331 3.35 22.17 16.97
CA ARG A 331 4.28 21.12 17.39
C ARG A 331 4.81 20.38 16.17
N PRO A 332 6.13 20.08 16.11
CA PRO A 332 6.65 19.22 15.06
C PRO A 332 6.03 17.82 15.16
N VAL A 333 5.94 17.13 14.03
CA VAL A 333 5.36 15.78 13.95
C VAL A 333 6.46 14.74 14.00
N LEU A 334 6.32 13.71 14.85
CA LEU A 334 7.18 12.53 14.88
C LEU A 334 6.44 11.32 14.29
N TYR A 335 6.88 10.87 13.12
CA TYR A 335 6.39 9.67 12.44
C TYR A 335 7.16 8.42 12.92
N CYS A 336 6.51 7.58 13.73
CA CYS A 336 7.11 6.38 14.29
C CYS A 336 6.99 5.17 13.36
N ALA A 337 7.99 4.94 12.52
CA ALA A 337 8.11 3.77 11.65
C ALA A 337 8.59 2.52 12.44
N GLU A 338 7.76 2.05 13.37
CA GLU A 338 8.10 1.01 14.33
C GLU A 338 7.08 -0.14 14.33
N ASN A 339 7.53 -1.34 14.69
CA ASN A 339 6.63 -2.50 14.83
C ASN A 339 6.04 -2.63 16.25
N ASP A 340 6.46 -1.79 17.19
CA ASP A 340 6.03 -1.81 18.60
C ASP A 340 5.07 -0.65 18.89
N HIS A 341 3.84 -0.78 18.41
CA HIS A 341 2.77 0.22 18.54
C HIS A 341 2.43 0.54 20.01
N GLU A 342 2.63 -0.40 20.94
CA GLU A 342 2.43 -0.12 22.38
C GLU A 342 3.49 0.85 22.90
N SER A 343 4.75 0.66 22.51
CA SER A 343 5.84 1.58 22.85
C SER A 343 5.62 2.96 22.23
N VAL A 344 5.07 3.03 21.00
CA VAL A 344 4.68 4.30 20.35
C VAL A 344 3.58 5.00 21.14
N ALA A 345 2.53 4.28 21.56
CA ALA A 345 1.46 4.84 22.38
C ALA A 345 1.94 5.36 23.76
N ARG A 346 2.99 4.75 24.34
CA ARG A 346 3.65 5.27 25.54
C ARG A 346 4.43 6.54 25.23
N LEU A 347 5.22 6.54 24.16
CA LEU A 347 5.99 7.71 23.72
C LEU A 347 5.08 8.91 23.41
N LYS A 348 3.92 8.67 22.78
CA LYS A 348 2.90 9.70 22.51
C LYS A 348 2.40 10.39 23.78
N ARG A 349 2.29 9.67 24.89
CA ARG A 349 1.92 10.27 26.19
C ARG A 349 3.06 11.07 26.80
N GLU A 350 4.30 10.60 26.66
CA GLU A 350 5.49 11.21 27.25
C GLU A 350 5.88 12.52 26.56
N LEU A 351 5.72 12.59 25.24
CA LEU A 351 6.10 13.76 24.44
C LEU A 351 4.92 14.67 24.08
N ARG A 352 3.73 14.45 24.65
CA ARG A 352 2.49 15.12 24.25
C ARG A 352 2.63 16.65 24.17
N THR A 353 3.32 17.30 25.09
CA THR A 353 3.46 18.77 25.12
C THR A 353 4.58 19.28 24.23
N ARG A 354 5.32 18.44 23.51
CA ARG A 354 6.53 18.85 22.77
C ARG A 354 6.46 18.48 21.31
N VAL A 355 5.94 17.30 21.01
CA VAL A 355 5.96 16.73 19.66
C VAL A 355 4.68 15.94 19.46
N ARG A 356 4.07 16.08 18.28
CA ARG A 356 2.95 15.25 17.89
C ARG A 356 3.46 13.90 17.43
N VAL A 357 3.30 12.87 18.26
CA VAL A 357 3.71 11.50 17.91
C VAL A 357 2.61 10.81 17.13
N VAL A 358 2.96 10.32 15.93
CA VAL A 358 2.09 9.63 15.00
C VAL A 358 2.61 8.23 14.78
N ASP A 359 1.71 7.26 14.87
CA ASP A 359 2.03 5.87 14.63
C ASP A 359 2.07 5.58 13.12
N CYS A 360 3.04 4.79 12.66
CA CYS A 360 3.15 4.38 11.27
C CYS A 360 3.22 2.86 11.16
N MET A 361 2.35 2.27 10.34
CA MET A 361 2.55 0.89 9.89
C MET A 361 3.58 0.92 8.77
N VAL A 362 4.63 0.12 8.93
CA VAL A 362 5.67 -0.03 7.92
C VAL A 362 5.82 -1.49 7.48
N ASP A 363 6.01 -1.68 6.19
CA ASP A 363 6.14 -3.00 5.60
C ASP A 363 7.23 -3.04 4.52
N ARG A 364 8.39 -3.58 4.90
CA ARG A 364 9.43 -4.03 3.97
C ARG A 364 10.37 -5.02 4.66
N VAL A 365 10.71 -6.10 3.99
CA VAL A 365 11.70 -7.07 4.46
C VAL A 365 13.10 -6.64 4.02
N CYS A 366 13.85 -6.04 4.95
CA CYS A 366 15.27 -5.71 4.77
C CYS A 366 16.14 -6.74 5.50
N THR A 367 16.91 -7.54 4.75
CA THR A 367 17.63 -8.69 5.30
C THR A 367 19.09 -8.40 5.60
N GLY A 368 19.76 -7.62 4.74
CA GLY A 368 21.19 -7.34 4.82
C GLY A 368 21.50 -5.86 4.90
N ARG A 369 22.69 -5.55 5.42
CA ARG A 369 23.30 -4.22 5.32
C ARG A 369 24.81 -4.38 5.29
N ARG A 370 25.46 -3.78 4.30
CA ARG A 370 26.91 -3.66 4.18
C ARG A 370 27.28 -2.19 4.26
N ILE A 371 28.33 -1.88 5.02
CA ILE A 371 28.86 -0.53 5.15
C ILE A 371 30.26 -0.61 4.54
N GLY A 372 30.52 0.24 3.54
CA GLY A 372 31.82 0.37 2.90
C GLY A 372 32.26 1.84 2.86
N PRO A 373 33.44 2.14 2.32
CA PRO A 373 33.94 3.50 2.24
C PRO A 373 33.02 4.39 1.40
N GLN A 374 32.54 3.91 0.25
CA GLN A 374 31.70 4.68 -0.67
C GLN A 374 30.22 4.81 -0.22
N GLY A 375 29.85 4.19 0.91
CA GLY A 375 28.48 4.30 1.45
C GLY A 375 27.88 3.01 2.00
N VAL A 376 26.56 2.92 1.96
CA VAL A 376 25.78 1.83 2.58
C VAL A 376 24.95 1.10 1.55
N GLU A 377 25.03 -0.23 1.56
CA GLU A 377 24.23 -1.12 0.70
C GLU A 377 23.25 -1.92 1.56
N ILE A 378 21.97 -1.90 1.20
CA ILE A 378 20.89 -2.63 1.86
C ILE A 378 20.37 -3.74 0.96
N ASP A 379 20.32 -4.97 1.48
CA ASP A 379 19.59 -6.06 0.80
C ASP A 379 18.14 -6.05 1.28
N ALA A 380 17.19 -5.92 0.36
CA ALA A 380 15.76 -5.94 0.65
C ALA A 380 14.99 -6.82 -0.34
N GLU A 381 13.76 -7.18 -0.01
CA GLU A 381 12.83 -7.79 -0.96
C GLU A 381 12.54 -6.85 -2.16
N PRO A 382 12.09 -7.40 -3.32
CA PRO A 382 11.72 -6.60 -4.49
C PRO A 382 10.57 -5.61 -4.23
N TRP A 383 9.66 -5.94 -3.30
CA TRP A 383 8.58 -5.05 -2.90
C TRP A 383 9.13 -3.68 -2.46
N PRO A 384 8.64 -2.56 -3.04
CA PRO A 384 9.14 -1.21 -2.75
C PRO A 384 8.99 -0.81 -1.28
N GLY A 385 7.99 -1.37 -0.62
CA GLY A 385 7.64 -1.11 0.76
C GLY A 385 6.40 -0.24 0.90
N SER A 386 5.85 -0.18 2.12
CA SER A 386 4.70 0.66 2.45
C SER A 386 4.92 1.37 3.78
N ILE A 387 4.51 2.63 3.87
CA ILE A 387 4.45 3.47 5.06
C ILE A 387 3.02 4.01 5.17
N VAL A 388 2.22 3.50 6.10
CA VAL A 388 0.87 4.02 6.35
C VAL A 388 0.93 4.90 7.60
N VAL A 389 0.56 6.16 7.45
CA VAL A 389 0.38 7.07 8.59
C VAL A 389 -0.94 6.72 9.26
N LEU A 390 -0.94 6.12 10.45
CA LEU A 390 -2.13 5.53 11.07
C LEU A 390 -3.08 6.57 11.71
N GLU A 391 -3.04 7.79 11.21
CA GLU A 391 -3.92 8.90 11.60
C GLU A 391 -4.42 9.57 10.31
N PRO A 392 -5.74 9.77 10.15
CA PRO A 392 -6.30 10.48 9.00
C PRO A 392 -6.09 11.99 9.12
N GLY A 393 -6.42 12.73 8.06
CA GLY A 393 -6.46 14.20 8.08
C GLY A 393 -5.10 14.88 7.92
N PHE A 394 -4.05 14.14 7.60
CA PHE A 394 -2.77 14.73 7.19
C PHE A 394 -2.88 15.25 5.76
N ASP A 395 -2.48 16.51 5.57
CA ASP A 395 -2.29 17.05 4.24
C ASP A 395 -1.03 16.39 3.62
N PRO A 396 -1.17 15.72 2.44
CA PRO A 396 -0.07 15.05 1.76
C PRO A 396 1.15 15.93 1.52
N ARG A 397 0.94 17.25 1.35
CA ARG A 397 2.02 18.22 1.17
C ARG A 397 2.94 18.22 2.36
N TYR A 398 2.46 17.99 3.59
CA TYR A 398 3.24 18.07 4.85
C TYR A 398 3.80 16.74 5.35
N VAL A 399 3.58 15.64 4.63
CA VAL A 399 4.15 14.33 4.97
C VAL A 399 5.54 14.20 4.35
N PRO A 400 6.57 13.78 5.09
CA PRO A 400 7.96 13.75 4.61
C PRO A 400 8.27 12.47 3.81
N PHE A 401 7.27 11.82 3.22
CA PHE A 401 7.41 10.53 2.54
C PHE A 401 6.84 10.62 1.13
N ALA A 402 7.52 10.01 0.15
CA ALA A 402 7.03 9.96 -1.22
C ALA A 402 5.70 9.20 -1.32
N PRO A 403 4.73 9.70 -2.11
CA PRO A 403 3.40 9.08 -2.26
C PRO A 403 3.44 7.70 -2.91
N SER A 404 4.54 7.34 -3.57
CA SER A 404 4.74 6.01 -4.16
C SER A 404 4.81 4.87 -3.13
N VAL A 405 5.13 5.18 -1.87
CA VAL A 405 5.18 4.20 -0.77
C VAL A 405 4.41 4.64 0.46
N ALA A 406 4.01 5.91 0.55
CA ALA A 406 3.25 6.46 1.65
C ALA A 406 1.74 6.44 1.38
N THR A 407 0.95 5.94 2.32
CA THR A 407 -0.51 5.95 2.25
C THR A 407 -1.06 6.75 3.41
N LEU A 408 -1.99 7.67 3.10
CA LEU A 408 -2.73 8.46 4.08
C LEU A 408 -4.17 7.95 4.10
N PRO A 409 -4.62 7.36 5.22
CA PRO A 409 -5.95 6.82 5.32
C PRO A 409 -6.99 7.95 5.41
N GLU A 410 -8.14 7.74 4.76
CA GLU A 410 -9.28 8.67 4.79
C GLU A 410 -9.98 8.74 6.16
N SER A 411 -9.84 7.69 6.98
CA SER A 411 -10.47 7.56 8.30
C SER A 411 -9.65 6.65 9.22
N LEU A 412 -9.92 6.66 10.53
CA LEU A 412 -9.28 5.71 11.46
C LEU A 412 -9.63 4.26 11.10
N ARG A 413 -10.86 4.03 10.62
CA ARG A 413 -11.29 2.70 10.18
C ARG A 413 -10.52 2.20 8.96
N HIS A 414 -10.18 3.11 8.02
CA HIS A 414 -9.29 2.79 6.89
C HIS A 414 -7.86 2.51 7.39
N ALA A 415 -7.35 3.30 8.34
CA ALA A 415 -6.04 3.04 8.96
C ALA A 415 -5.96 1.65 9.61
N ASP A 416 -6.98 1.28 10.38
CA ASP A 416 -7.12 -0.03 11.01
C ASP A 416 -7.19 -1.15 9.98
N TYR A 417 -7.90 -0.94 8.87
CA TYR A 417 -7.94 -1.89 7.75
C TYR A 417 -6.56 -2.13 7.14
N LEU A 418 -5.82 -1.07 6.80
CA LEU A 418 -4.48 -1.19 6.23
C LEU A 418 -3.51 -1.91 7.19
N SER A 419 -3.60 -1.58 8.48
CA SER A 419 -2.81 -2.23 9.53
C SER A 419 -3.15 -3.72 9.68
N GLU A 420 -4.44 -4.07 9.77
CA GLU A 420 -4.88 -5.46 9.90
C GLU A 420 -4.65 -6.26 8.61
N ARG A 421 -4.77 -5.66 7.43
CA ARG A 421 -4.43 -6.28 6.14
C ARG A 421 -2.97 -6.74 6.14
N LYS A 422 -2.04 -5.87 6.55
CA LYS A 422 -0.63 -6.23 6.70
C LYS A 422 -0.41 -7.24 7.82
N PHE A 423 -1.02 -7.05 8.99
CA PHE A 423 -0.90 -7.98 10.10
C PHE A 423 -1.37 -9.39 9.72
N SER A 424 -2.50 -9.50 9.02
CA SER A 424 -3.12 -10.77 8.67
C SER A 424 -2.42 -11.41 7.47
N LEU A 425 -2.29 -10.69 6.34
CA LEU A 425 -1.84 -11.26 5.07
C LEU A 425 -0.32 -11.30 4.94
N VAL A 426 0.43 -10.41 5.62
CA VAL A 426 1.90 -10.47 5.64
C VAL A 426 2.37 -11.18 6.90
N ASN A 427 2.23 -10.58 8.08
CA ASN A 427 2.79 -11.17 9.31
C ASN A 427 2.15 -12.53 9.65
N GLY A 428 0.85 -12.67 9.41
CA GLY A 428 0.07 -13.88 9.67
C GLY A 428 0.42 -15.01 8.70
N MET A 429 0.45 -14.75 7.39
CA MET A 429 0.86 -15.75 6.41
C MET A 429 2.32 -16.17 6.57
N HIS A 430 3.20 -15.24 6.93
CA HIS A 430 4.60 -15.58 7.24
C HIS A 430 4.69 -16.59 8.40
N THR A 431 3.82 -16.41 9.40
CA THR A 431 3.71 -17.32 10.53
C THR A 431 3.16 -18.69 10.08
N VAL A 432 2.16 -18.72 9.20
CA VAL A 432 1.64 -19.97 8.61
C VAL A 432 2.75 -20.75 7.91
N VAL A 433 3.54 -20.09 7.06
CA VAL A 433 4.68 -20.70 6.35
C VAL A 433 5.74 -21.21 7.33
N ALA A 434 6.04 -20.48 8.41
CA ALA A 434 6.98 -20.93 9.43
C ALA A 434 6.49 -22.20 10.16
N PHE A 435 5.21 -22.28 10.53
CA PHE A 435 4.65 -23.48 11.16
C PHE A 435 4.56 -24.67 10.20
N LEU A 436 4.29 -24.44 8.91
CA LEU A 436 4.37 -25.49 7.87
C LEU A 436 5.80 -25.97 7.66
N THR A 437 6.78 -25.05 7.67
CA THR A 437 8.21 -25.39 7.59
C THR A 437 8.59 -26.31 8.74
N LEU A 438 8.20 -25.97 9.97
CA LEU A 438 8.41 -26.83 11.14
C LEU A 438 7.67 -28.16 11.01
N ASP A 439 6.43 -28.18 10.54
CA ASP A 439 5.66 -29.42 10.35
C ASP A 439 6.37 -30.42 9.41
N TYR A 440 7.03 -29.88 8.38
CA TYR A 440 7.72 -30.65 7.37
C TYR A 440 9.15 -31.05 7.76
N MET A 441 9.91 -30.14 8.38
CA MET A 441 11.36 -30.26 8.50
C MET A 441 11.87 -30.58 9.90
N TYR A 442 11.09 -30.27 10.94
CA TYR A 442 11.59 -30.38 12.31
C TYR A 442 11.86 -31.85 12.68
N ASN A 443 13.10 -32.14 13.07
CA ASN A 443 13.53 -33.46 13.54
C ASN A 443 14.01 -33.36 15.01
N PRO A 444 13.38 -34.09 15.96
CA PRO A 444 13.72 -34.02 17.39
C PRO A 444 15.04 -34.71 17.77
N VAL A 445 15.69 -35.44 16.85
CA VAL A 445 16.88 -36.26 17.16
C VAL A 445 18.19 -35.47 16.98
N ASP A 446 18.13 -34.19 16.62
CA ASP A 446 19.32 -33.35 16.38
C ASP A 446 19.58 -32.39 17.57
N PRO A 447 20.57 -32.68 18.44
CA PRO A 447 20.80 -31.96 19.69
C PRO A 447 21.48 -30.59 19.53
N GLY A 448 21.93 -30.21 18.33
CA GLY A 448 22.74 -29.00 18.10
C GLY A 448 21.95 -27.69 17.96
N GLY A 449 20.61 -27.75 17.89
CA GLY A 449 19.79 -26.60 17.54
C GLY A 449 19.92 -26.27 16.04
N ARG A 450 18.91 -26.64 15.26
CA ARG A 450 18.90 -26.46 13.80
C ARG A 450 18.11 -25.22 13.41
N GLU A 451 18.66 -24.44 12.47
CA GLU A 451 17.93 -23.36 11.82
C GLU A 451 17.20 -23.89 10.57
N TYR A 452 16.02 -23.35 10.30
CA TYR A 452 15.22 -23.75 9.15
C TYR A 452 14.96 -22.55 8.24
N VAL A 453 15.37 -22.67 6.98
CA VAL A 453 14.93 -21.76 5.91
C VAL A 453 13.46 -22.03 5.62
N LEU A 454 12.67 -20.98 5.53
CA LEU A 454 11.24 -21.09 5.24
C LEU A 454 11.02 -21.73 3.87
N ILE A 455 10.07 -22.67 3.82
CA ILE A 455 9.67 -23.26 2.55
C ILE A 455 9.04 -22.18 1.64
N LYS A 456 9.51 -22.11 0.40
CA LYS A 456 9.01 -21.17 -0.61
C LYS A 456 7.77 -21.73 -1.28
N TYR A 457 6.76 -20.88 -1.52
CA TYR A 457 5.50 -21.29 -2.15
C TYR A 457 5.71 -22.01 -3.50
N SER A 458 6.62 -21.49 -4.32
CA SER A 458 6.99 -22.06 -5.62
C SER A 458 7.68 -23.43 -5.54
N LYS A 459 8.23 -23.80 -4.37
CA LYS A 459 8.87 -25.09 -4.11
C LYS A 459 7.95 -26.09 -3.41
N MET A 460 6.79 -25.66 -2.92
CA MET A 460 5.79 -26.54 -2.29
C MET A 460 5.17 -27.49 -3.33
N ARG A 461 4.73 -28.67 -2.90
CA ARG A 461 3.83 -29.53 -3.69
C ARG A 461 2.43 -28.93 -3.60
N ARG A 462 1.57 -29.24 -4.58
CA ARG A 462 0.18 -28.77 -4.63
C ARG A 462 -0.58 -28.98 -3.31
N ALA A 463 -0.39 -30.13 -2.66
CA ALA A 463 -1.02 -30.42 -1.37
C ALA A 463 -0.61 -29.45 -0.25
N GLU A 464 0.64 -28.96 -0.23
CA GLU A 464 1.08 -27.95 0.74
C GLU A 464 0.64 -26.54 0.33
N GLN A 465 0.67 -26.21 -0.97
CA GLN A 465 0.16 -24.93 -1.49
C GLN A 465 -1.31 -24.73 -1.08
N ARG A 466 -2.14 -25.77 -1.24
CA ARG A 466 -3.55 -25.75 -0.82
C ARG A 466 -3.75 -25.43 0.67
N LYS A 467 -2.80 -25.81 1.53
CA LYS A 467 -2.84 -25.43 2.95
C LYS A 467 -2.61 -23.94 3.12
N VAL A 468 -1.62 -23.38 2.43
CA VAL A 468 -1.31 -21.95 2.47
C VAL A 468 -2.47 -21.13 1.88
N GLU A 469 -3.01 -21.54 0.73
CA GLU A 469 -4.16 -20.94 0.08
C GLU A 469 -5.40 -20.92 1.00
N ALA A 470 -5.71 -22.03 1.68
CA ALA A 470 -6.79 -22.08 2.65
C ALA A 470 -6.62 -21.04 3.79
N TRP A 471 -5.41 -20.90 4.32
CA TRP A 471 -5.10 -19.88 5.33
C TRP A 471 -5.20 -18.46 4.80
N ARG A 472 -4.74 -18.20 3.57
CA ARG A 472 -4.89 -16.90 2.89
C ARG A 472 -6.37 -16.55 2.77
N THR A 473 -7.18 -17.48 2.25
CA THR A 473 -8.62 -17.32 2.09
C THR A 473 -9.33 -17.07 3.42
N ALA A 474 -9.06 -17.85 4.47
CA ALA A 474 -9.66 -17.63 5.79
C ALA A 474 -9.36 -16.23 6.37
N ARG A 475 -8.14 -15.75 6.15
CA ARG A 475 -7.70 -14.43 6.63
C ARG A 475 -8.33 -13.28 5.86
N ILE A 476 -8.46 -13.41 4.54
CA ILE A 476 -9.17 -12.44 3.70
C ILE A 476 -10.65 -12.40 4.09
N ALA A 477 -11.30 -13.56 4.25
CA ALA A 477 -12.70 -13.63 4.67
C ALA A 477 -12.92 -12.90 6.01
N ARG A 478 -12.01 -13.11 6.99
CA ARG A 478 -12.06 -12.40 8.27
C ARG A 478 -11.86 -10.89 8.12
N LEU A 479 -11.00 -10.42 7.21
CA LEU A 479 -10.86 -8.99 6.91
C LEU A 479 -12.17 -8.41 6.35
N ILE A 480 -12.79 -9.11 5.39
CA ILE A 480 -14.06 -8.67 4.80
C ILE A 480 -15.16 -8.60 5.86
N GLU A 481 -15.26 -9.60 6.74
CA GLU A 481 -16.22 -9.60 7.84
C GLU A 481 -15.98 -8.43 8.81
N GLN A 482 -14.72 -8.20 9.19
CA GLN A 482 -14.36 -7.20 10.19
C GLN A 482 -14.61 -5.77 9.73
N PHE A 483 -14.31 -5.45 8.46
CA PHE A 483 -14.36 -4.07 7.98
C PHE A 483 -15.61 -3.77 7.13
N GLY A 484 -16.25 -4.80 6.58
CA GLY A 484 -17.41 -4.69 5.68
C GLY A 484 -16.99 -4.46 4.23
N ILE A 485 -17.60 -5.21 3.31
CA ILE A 485 -17.21 -5.22 1.89
C ILE A 485 -17.35 -3.85 1.21
N GLU A 486 -18.39 -3.09 1.53
CA GLU A 486 -18.63 -1.76 0.95
C GLU A 486 -17.54 -0.75 1.32
N SER A 487 -17.03 -0.83 2.56
CA SER A 487 -15.94 0.04 2.99
C SER A 487 -14.65 -0.31 2.27
N ILE A 488 -14.36 -1.61 2.13
CA ILE A 488 -13.17 -2.07 1.41
C ILE A 488 -13.27 -1.71 -0.08
N MET A 489 -14.45 -1.85 -0.71
CA MET A 489 -14.66 -1.42 -2.09
C MET A 489 -14.26 0.04 -2.30
N ARG A 490 -14.73 0.94 -1.42
CA ARG A 490 -14.38 2.36 -1.46
C ARG A 490 -12.87 2.58 -1.30
N TRP A 491 -12.24 1.96 -0.30
CA TRP A 491 -10.81 2.17 0.00
C TRP A 491 -9.86 1.57 -1.03
N GLU A 492 -10.24 0.46 -1.67
CA GLU A 492 -9.47 -0.17 -2.75
C GLU A 492 -9.81 0.41 -4.14
N GLY A 493 -10.78 1.33 -4.23
CA GLY A 493 -11.25 1.90 -5.49
C GLY A 493 -11.87 0.86 -6.44
N ALA A 494 -12.60 -0.11 -5.89
CA ALA A 494 -13.23 -1.20 -6.64
C ALA A 494 -14.70 -0.92 -6.92
N ASP A 495 -15.14 -1.19 -8.15
CA ASP A 495 -16.51 -0.91 -8.61
C ASP A 495 -17.50 -1.98 -8.12
N ASN A 496 -17.00 -3.18 -7.82
CA ASN A 496 -17.82 -4.30 -7.40
C ASN A 496 -17.11 -5.24 -6.40
N VAL A 497 -17.91 -6.10 -5.77
CA VAL A 497 -17.45 -7.06 -4.75
C VAL A 497 -16.40 -8.04 -5.29
N VAL A 498 -16.53 -8.46 -6.55
CA VAL A 498 -15.62 -9.44 -7.17
C VAL A 498 -14.24 -8.84 -7.39
N GLU A 499 -14.15 -7.56 -7.74
CA GLU A 499 -12.88 -6.83 -7.83
C GLU A 499 -12.17 -6.75 -6.49
N VAL A 500 -12.89 -6.50 -5.38
CA VAL A 500 -12.29 -6.56 -4.04
C VAL A 500 -11.75 -7.94 -3.72
N TRP A 501 -12.53 -8.99 -4.01
CA TRP A 501 -12.08 -10.36 -3.80
C TRP A 501 -10.81 -10.67 -4.58
N ASN A 502 -10.79 -10.29 -5.87
CA ASN A 502 -9.63 -10.49 -6.73
C ASN A 502 -8.42 -9.69 -6.27
N SER A 503 -8.60 -8.43 -5.86
CA SER A 503 -7.53 -7.56 -5.35
C SER A 503 -6.90 -8.16 -4.08
N LEU A 504 -7.71 -8.58 -3.11
CA LEU A 504 -7.24 -9.18 -1.87
C LEU A 504 -6.55 -10.53 -2.09
N LEU A 505 -7.08 -11.37 -2.99
CA LEU A 505 -6.47 -12.64 -3.37
C LEU A 505 -5.14 -12.43 -4.09
N ALA A 506 -5.09 -11.50 -5.05
CA ALA A 506 -3.88 -11.14 -5.78
C ALA A 506 -2.79 -10.59 -4.84
N PHE A 507 -3.16 -9.71 -3.90
CA PHE A 507 -2.22 -9.23 -2.88
C PHE A 507 -1.69 -10.39 -2.02
N GLY A 508 -2.56 -11.31 -1.60
CA GLY A 508 -2.15 -12.49 -0.86
C GLY A 508 -1.22 -13.42 -1.68
N ASP A 509 -1.47 -13.56 -2.98
CA ASP A 509 -0.60 -14.31 -3.90
C ASP A 509 0.76 -13.66 -4.04
N GLU A 510 0.81 -12.34 -4.29
CA GLU A 510 2.06 -11.58 -4.39
C GLU A 510 2.92 -11.75 -3.13
N VAL A 511 2.29 -11.70 -1.95
CA VAL A 511 2.99 -11.94 -0.68
C VAL A 511 3.64 -13.34 -0.64
N LEU A 512 2.97 -14.37 -1.13
CA LEU A 512 3.45 -15.75 -1.10
C LEU A 512 4.46 -16.05 -2.22
N THR A 513 4.17 -15.64 -3.44
CA THR A 513 4.93 -16.01 -4.65
C THR A 513 6.10 -15.08 -4.89
N GLU A 514 5.95 -13.79 -4.67
CA GLU A 514 7.00 -12.80 -4.93
C GLU A 514 7.77 -12.48 -3.67
N ARG A 515 7.07 -12.05 -2.60
CA ARG A 515 7.73 -11.49 -1.41
C ARG A 515 8.44 -12.54 -0.56
N PHE A 516 7.72 -13.56 -0.09
CA PHE A 516 8.31 -14.61 0.74
C PHE A 516 9.27 -15.52 -0.02
N SER A 517 9.13 -15.63 -1.34
CA SER A 517 10.02 -16.47 -2.15
C SER A 517 11.30 -15.75 -2.58
N ALA A 518 11.30 -14.41 -2.64
CA ALA A 518 12.45 -13.63 -3.07
C ALA A 518 13.65 -13.70 -2.11
N VAL A 519 13.44 -14.01 -0.82
CA VAL A 519 14.52 -14.02 0.17
C VAL A 519 14.50 -15.29 1.02
N ASP A 520 15.68 -15.83 1.31
CA ASP A 520 15.85 -16.97 2.23
C ASP A 520 15.70 -16.47 3.68
N ASP A 521 14.47 -16.53 4.19
CA ASP A 521 14.16 -16.16 5.56
C ASP A 521 14.09 -17.38 6.49
N LEU A 522 14.17 -17.13 7.80
CA LEU A 522 14.39 -18.16 8.81
C LEU A 522 13.22 -18.29 9.78
N VAL A 523 12.91 -19.53 10.17
CA VAL A 523 11.89 -19.83 11.19
C VAL A 523 12.21 -19.10 12.50
N SER A 524 13.45 -19.11 12.97
CA SER A 524 13.83 -18.44 14.22
C SER A 524 13.59 -16.91 14.17
N ARG A 525 13.65 -16.29 12.98
CA ARG A 525 13.34 -14.87 12.81
C ARG A 525 11.85 -14.62 12.96
N VAL A 526 11.05 -15.35 12.18
CA VAL A 526 9.59 -15.16 12.12
C VAL A 526 8.96 -15.47 13.48
N LEU A 527 9.43 -16.54 14.11
CA LEU A 527 8.94 -17.02 15.40
C LEU A 527 9.73 -16.47 16.60
N GLY A 528 10.71 -15.60 16.39
CA GLY A 528 11.60 -15.08 17.44
C GLY A 528 10.93 -14.24 18.52
N GLY A 529 9.66 -13.88 18.35
CA GLY A 529 8.81 -13.30 19.40
C GLY A 529 8.15 -14.34 20.31
N GLY A 530 8.57 -15.60 20.21
CA GLY A 530 8.08 -16.77 20.92
C GLY A 530 7.16 -17.62 20.06
N VAL A 531 7.45 -18.92 19.94
CA VAL A 531 6.66 -19.87 19.14
C VAL A 531 5.24 -19.95 19.70
N ALA A 532 5.10 -20.10 21.02
CA ALA A 532 3.79 -20.16 21.66
C ALA A 532 3.02 -18.84 21.50
N ASN A 533 3.72 -17.71 21.64
CA ASN A 533 3.12 -16.40 21.45
C ASN A 533 2.60 -16.21 20.02
N ARG A 534 3.37 -16.58 18.99
CA ARG A 534 2.94 -16.47 17.58
C ARG A 534 1.81 -17.43 17.24
N TYR A 535 1.81 -18.63 17.82
CA TYR A 535 0.70 -19.56 17.72
C TYR A 535 -0.61 -18.95 18.26
N GLU A 536 -0.59 -18.45 19.49
CA GLU A 536 -1.75 -17.91 20.20
C GLU A 536 -2.26 -16.60 19.59
N THR A 537 -1.36 -15.71 19.18
CA THR A 537 -1.72 -14.36 18.70
C THR A 537 -1.96 -14.27 17.19
N ARG A 538 -1.42 -15.21 16.39
CA ARG A 538 -1.51 -15.12 14.92
C ARG A 538 -2.23 -16.29 14.26
N LEU A 539 -2.13 -17.52 14.75
CA LEU A 539 -2.80 -18.68 14.12
C LEU A 539 -4.17 -18.97 14.74
N LYS A 540 -4.21 -19.14 16.06
CA LYS A 540 -5.42 -19.53 16.80
C LYS A 540 -6.63 -18.62 16.57
N PRO A 541 -6.50 -17.28 16.46
CA PRO A 541 -7.66 -16.40 16.27
C PRO A 541 -8.43 -16.70 14.99
N THR A 542 -7.73 -16.99 13.88
CA THR A 542 -8.36 -17.31 12.59
C THR A 542 -9.18 -18.60 12.65
N VAL A 543 -8.66 -19.65 13.30
CA VAL A 543 -9.41 -20.91 13.43
C VAL A 543 -10.57 -20.79 14.41
N LYS A 544 -10.38 -20.06 15.52
CA LYS A 544 -11.48 -19.78 16.46
C LYS A 544 -12.62 -19.05 15.75
N TRP A 545 -12.28 -18.07 14.91
CA TRP A 545 -13.24 -17.37 14.06
C TRP A 545 -13.97 -18.33 13.10
N LEU A 546 -13.23 -19.12 12.31
CA LEU A 546 -13.81 -20.12 11.39
C LEU A 546 -14.75 -21.11 12.09
N THR A 547 -14.42 -21.53 13.32
CA THR A 547 -15.19 -22.52 14.07
C THR A 547 -16.52 -21.95 14.58
N ASN A 548 -16.52 -20.68 14.97
CA ASN A 548 -17.68 -20.02 15.57
C ASN A 548 -18.60 -19.36 14.54
N ARG A 549 -18.13 -19.23 13.29
CA ARG A 549 -18.88 -18.56 12.23
C ARG A 549 -20.04 -19.43 11.73
N GLN A 550 -21.18 -18.77 11.49
CA GLN A 550 -22.33 -19.34 10.79
C GLN A 550 -22.19 -19.07 9.27
N PRO A 551 -22.67 -19.98 8.40
CA PRO A 551 -22.70 -19.72 6.96
C PRO A 551 -23.51 -18.45 6.65
N ASP A 552 -22.94 -17.55 5.83
CA ASP A 552 -23.53 -16.25 5.46
C ASP A 552 -23.03 -15.79 4.06
N ALA A 553 -23.19 -14.51 3.73
CA ALA A 553 -22.74 -13.89 2.47
C ALA A 553 -21.27 -14.17 2.08
N LEU A 554 -20.36 -14.38 3.05
CA LEU A 554 -18.96 -14.74 2.76
C LEU A 554 -18.80 -16.17 2.22
N SER A 555 -19.82 -17.03 2.31
CA SER A 555 -19.76 -18.38 1.74
C SER A 555 -19.56 -18.33 0.21
N ALA A 556 -20.08 -17.31 -0.49
CA ALA A 556 -19.78 -17.07 -1.90
C ALA A 556 -18.30 -16.75 -2.16
N PHE A 557 -17.66 -15.98 -1.26
CA PHE A 557 -16.24 -15.69 -1.35
C PHE A 557 -15.36 -16.94 -1.23
N PHE A 558 -15.68 -17.88 -0.34
CA PHE A 558 -14.92 -19.14 -0.22
C PHE A 558 -14.93 -19.94 -1.53
N LEU A 559 -16.08 -20.03 -2.20
CA LEU A 559 -16.17 -20.68 -3.51
C LEU A 559 -15.38 -19.92 -4.59
N HIS A 560 -15.46 -18.58 -4.58
CA HIS A 560 -14.69 -17.74 -5.49
C HIS A 560 -13.18 -17.95 -5.32
N ALA A 561 -12.69 -17.95 -4.08
CA ALA A 561 -11.30 -18.19 -3.76
C ALA A 561 -10.83 -19.59 -4.19
N ALA A 562 -11.65 -20.63 -3.97
CA ALA A 562 -11.33 -21.98 -4.43
C ALA A 562 -11.18 -22.07 -5.97
N ARG A 563 -12.04 -21.35 -6.71
CA ARG A 563 -11.95 -21.26 -8.18
C ARG A 563 -10.72 -20.47 -8.62
N TRP A 564 -10.42 -19.37 -7.93
CA TRP A 564 -9.21 -18.58 -8.14
C TRP A 564 -7.95 -19.45 -8.00
N ASP A 565 -7.82 -20.18 -6.89
CA ASP A 565 -6.67 -21.02 -6.59
C ASP A 565 -6.46 -22.11 -7.65
N ARG A 566 -7.55 -22.78 -8.04
CA ARG A 566 -7.52 -23.74 -9.14
C ARG A 566 -7.04 -23.10 -10.45
N ALA A 567 -7.53 -21.89 -10.76
CA ALA A 567 -7.15 -21.18 -11.98
C ALA A 567 -5.68 -20.74 -11.96
N GLN A 568 -5.15 -20.31 -10.81
CA GLN A 568 -3.72 -20.00 -10.68
C GLN A 568 -2.87 -21.27 -10.80
N ALA A 569 -3.26 -22.36 -10.14
CA ALA A 569 -2.56 -23.65 -10.25
C ALA A 569 -2.50 -24.16 -11.69
N ALA A 570 -3.59 -24.01 -12.45
CA ALA A 570 -3.65 -24.40 -13.86
C ALA A 570 -2.66 -23.65 -14.77
N LYS A 571 -2.23 -22.44 -14.39
CA LYS A 571 -1.21 -21.69 -15.15
C LYS A 571 0.19 -22.25 -14.96
N THR A 572 0.46 -22.88 -13.81
CA THR A 572 1.79 -23.33 -13.41
C THR A 572 1.99 -24.84 -13.46
N GLU A 573 0.93 -25.63 -13.29
CA GLU A 573 0.99 -27.10 -13.26
C GLU A 573 0.41 -27.71 -14.55
N THR A 574 1.21 -28.53 -15.23
CA THR A 574 0.83 -29.25 -16.45
C THR A 574 0.23 -30.64 -16.19
N THR A 575 -0.01 -31.02 -14.92
CA THR A 575 -0.51 -32.35 -14.54
C THR A 575 -1.60 -32.30 -13.46
N SER A 576 -2.55 -33.24 -13.56
CA SER A 576 -3.65 -33.59 -12.62
C SER A 576 -3.95 -32.58 -11.51
N LEU A 577 -4.71 -31.53 -11.84
CA LEU A 577 -5.35 -30.66 -10.86
C LEU A 577 -6.35 -31.46 -9.99
N GLU A 578 -6.60 -31.01 -8.77
CA GLU A 578 -7.62 -31.59 -7.89
C GLU A 578 -9.03 -31.64 -8.54
N ALA A 579 -10.00 -32.31 -7.93
CA ALA A 579 -11.39 -32.15 -8.37
C ALA A 579 -11.87 -30.70 -8.09
N PRO A 580 -12.67 -30.09 -8.98
CA PRO A 580 -13.23 -28.77 -8.73
C PRO A 580 -14.21 -28.83 -7.56
N ILE A 581 -14.03 -27.93 -6.58
CA ILE A 581 -14.98 -27.70 -5.48
C ILE A 581 -16.27 -27.13 -6.08
N GLN A 582 -17.40 -27.78 -5.80
CA GLN A 582 -18.66 -27.51 -6.49
C GLN A 582 -19.55 -26.51 -5.76
N SER A 583 -19.38 -26.37 -4.44
CA SER A 583 -20.27 -25.54 -3.62
C SER A 583 -19.53 -24.67 -2.61
N ALA A 584 -20.19 -23.59 -2.18
CA ALA A 584 -19.72 -22.72 -1.12
C ALA A 584 -19.53 -23.45 0.22
N ALA A 585 -20.44 -24.36 0.56
CA ALA A 585 -20.36 -25.16 1.78
C ALA A 585 -19.13 -26.08 1.76
N GLU A 586 -18.85 -26.73 0.63
CA GLU A 586 -17.67 -27.57 0.44
C GLU A 586 -16.37 -26.75 0.52
N ALA A 587 -16.33 -25.56 -0.11
CA ALA A 587 -15.17 -24.67 -0.05
C ALA A 587 -14.88 -24.20 1.39
N GLU A 588 -15.92 -23.80 2.11
CA GLU A 588 -15.80 -23.35 3.50
C GLU A 588 -15.37 -24.50 4.43
N ALA A 589 -15.94 -25.69 4.28
CA ALA A 589 -15.56 -26.89 5.03
C ALA A 589 -14.08 -27.24 4.77
N PHE A 590 -13.65 -27.24 3.51
CA PHE A 590 -12.26 -27.48 3.14
C PHE A 590 -11.30 -26.50 3.84
N VAL A 591 -11.60 -25.20 3.82
CA VAL A 591 -10.77 -24.19 4.48
C VAL A 591 -10.74 -24.39 6.00
N ARG A 592 -11.91 -24.66 6.61
CA ARG A 592 -12.06 -24.89 8.05
C ARG A 592 -11.24 -26.08 8.54
N ASP A 593 -11.35 -27.21 7.85
CA ASP A 593 -10.66 -28.45 8.21
C ASP A 593 -9.15 -28.29 8.05
N THR A 594 -8.72 -27.70 6.93
CA THR A 594 -7.31 -27.47 6.62
C THR A 594 -6.64 -26.54 7.65
N CYS A 595 -7.31 -25.44 8.02
CA CYS A 595 -6.77 -24.52 9.02
C CYS A 595 -6.72 -25.17 10.41
N SER A 596 -7.74 -25.95 10.77
CA SER A 596 -7.81 -26.67 12.04
C SER A 596 -6.70 -27.74 12.16
N GLU A 597 -6.41 -28.44 11.07
CA GLU A 597 -5.33 -29.44 11.03
C GLU A 597 -3.97 -28.80 11.33
N LEU A 598 -3.61 -27.72 10.63
CA LEU A 598 -2.33 -27.03 10.88
C LEU A 598 -2.26 -26.48 12.30
N LEU A 599 -3.34 -25.91 12.82
CA LEU A 599 -3.38 -25.41 14.19
C LEU A 599 -3.15 -26.54 15.21
N LYS A 600 -3.78 -27.71 15.01
CA LYS A 600 -3.59 -28.88 15.87
C LYS A 600 -2.14 -29.36 15.85
N ARG A 601 -1.55 -29.49 14.66
CA ARG A 601 -0.15 -29.92 14.49
C ARG A 601 0.83 -28.90 15.06
N GLY A 602 0.62 -27.62 14.79
CA GLY A 602 1.48 -26.53 15.24
C GLY A 602 1.63 -26.44 16.76
N LYS A 603 0.62 -26.88 17.52
CA LYS A 603 0.62 -26.88 18.98
C LYS A 603 1.84 -27.62 19.57
N ARG A 604 2.31 -28.68 18.90
CA ARG A 604 3.46 -29.49 19.36
C ARG A 604 4.78 -28.71 19.45
N PHE A 605 4.89 -27.61 18.71
CA PHE A 605 6.08 -26.76 18.70
C PHE A 605 6.08 -25.70 19.81
N CYS A 606 4.93 -25.41 20.41
CA CYS A 606 4.83 -24.40 21.47
C CYS A 606 5.64 -24.80 22.71
N ASN A 607 5.73 -26.10 23.01
CA ASN A 607 6.54 -26.63 24.12
C ASN A 607 8.03 -26.75 23.77
N LYS A 608 8.42 -26.46 22.52
CA LYS A 608 9.78 -26.61 21.97
C LYS A 608 10.42 -25.25 21.65
N GLU A 609 9.87 -24.18 22.22
CA GLU A 609 10.24 -22.81 21.90
C GLU A 609 11.74 -22.54 22.08
N LEU A 610 12.35 -23.09 23.14
CA LEU A 610 13.78 -22.92 23.42
C LEU A 610 14.68 -23.58 22.35
N GLU A 611 14.25 -24.71 21.79
CA GLU A 611 14.98 -25.40 20.72
C GLU A 611 14.86 -24.64 19.38
N ILE A 612 13.68 -24.09 19.10
CA ILE A 612 13.36 -23.44 17.81
C ILE A 612 13.86 -21.99 17.76
N THR A 613 13.77 -21.26 18.88
CA THR A 613 14.15 -19.83 18.99
C THR A 613 15.43 -19.65 19.80
N HIS A 614 16.33 -20.64 19.70
CA HIS A 614 17.52 -20.77 20.52
C HIS A 614 18.30 -19.44 20.63
N LYS A 615 18.35 -18.87 21.85
CA LYS A 615 18.90 -17.53 22.09
C LYS A 615 20.37 -17.40 21.69
N GLN A 616 21.12 -18.49 21.74
CA GLN A 616 22.52 -18.51 21.32
C GLN A 616 22.65 -18.36 19.80
N LEU A 617 21.72 -18.94 19.03
CA LEU A 617 21.67 -18.83 17.58
C LEU A 617 21.34 -17.38 17.17
N ILE A 618 20.43 -16.71 17.89
CA ILE A 618 20.17 -15.27 17.75
C ILE A 618 21.38 -14.41 18.15
N ARG A 619 22.18 -14.83 19.14
CA ARG A 619 23.41 -14.12 19.57
C ARG A 619 24.55 -14.30 18.56
N GLU A 620 24.78 -15.50 18.06
CA GLU A 620 25.78 -15.80 17.02
C GLU A 620 25.46 -15.05 15.71
N GLN A 621 24.19 -15.02 15.29
CA GLN A 621 23.73 -14.19 14.17
C GLN A 621 24.03 -12.68 14.33
N ARG A 622 24.11 -12.19 15.58
CA ARG A 622 24.47 -10.80 15.88
C ARG A 622 25.98 -10.59 15.92
N GLN A 623 26.75 -11.61 16.26
CA GLN A 623 28.21 -11.57 16.38
C GLN A 623 28.90 -11.55 15.01
N PHE A 624 28.42 -12.31 14.03
CA PHE A 624 29.02 -12.42 12.68
C PHE A 624 28.55 -11.34 11.68
N GLY A 625 28.22 -10.13 12.15
CA GLY A 625 27.91 -8.99 11.26
C GLY A 625 26.56 -9.08 10.52
N GLY A 626 25.76 -10.12 10.76
CA GLY A 626 24.44 -10.28 10.16
C GLY A 626 24.07 -11.75 9.93
N LYS A 627 22.78 -12.00 9.69
CA LYS A 627 22.20 -13.33 9.65
C LYS A 627 22.77 -14.26 8.57
N LYS A 628 23.24 -13.71 7.44
CA LYS A 628 23.74 -14.49 6.29
C LYS A 628 25.10 -15.17 6.52
N PHE A 629 25.85 -14.79 7.56
CA PHE A 629 27.23 -15.25 7.78
C PHE A 629 27.41 -16.12 9.02
N ALA A 630 26.34 -16.37 9.78
CA ALA A 630 26.40 -17.32 10.88
C ALA A 630 26.54 -18.74 10.31
N PRO A 631 27.48 -19.58 10.78
CA PRO A 631 27.71 -20.92 10.24
C PRO A 631 26.42 -21.75 10.12
N LEU A 632 25.60 -21.79 11.17
CA LEU A 632 24.32 -22.50 11.18
C LEU A 632 23.31 -22.01 10.12
N VAL A 633 23.35 -20.72 9.77
CA VAL A 633 22.48 -20.17 8.71
C VAL A 633 23.06 -20.51 7.33
N VAL A 634 24.39 -20.42 7.17
CA VAL A 634 25.07 -20.83 5.92
C VAL A 634 24.79 -22.31 5.64
N ASP A 635 24.91 -23.16 6.66
CA ASP A 635 24.61 -24.59 6.57
C ASP A 635 23.14 -24.82 6.23
N ALA A 636 22.20 -24.15 6.92
CA ALA A 636 20.77 -24.29 6.62
C ALA A 636 20.42 -23.87 5.18
N ILE A 637 21.03 -22.80 4.66
CA ILE A 637 20.88 -22.35 3.27
C ILE A 637 21.52 -23.35 2.30
N ALA A 638 22.72 -23.85 2.59
CA ALA A 638 23.39 -24.84 1.75
C ALA A 638 22.59 -26.14 1.68
N GLU A 639 22.06 -26.61 2.81
CA GLU A 639 21.17 -27.76 2.86
C GLU A 639 19.85 -27.51 2.10
N ASP A 640 19.24 -26.32 2.19
CA ASP A 640 18.04 -26.01 1.41
C ASP A 640 18.30 -26.08 -0.09
N LYS A 641 19.45 -25.54 -0.53
CA LYS A 641 19.89 -25.63 -1.93
C LYS A 641 20.12 -27.07 -2.35
N ALA A 642 20.78 -27.88 -1.52
CA ALA A 642 21.00 -29.31 -1.80
C ALA A 642 19.67 -30.08 -1.90
N ARG A 643 18.73 -29.84 -0.98
CA ARG A 643 17.37 -30.42 -1.02
C ARG A 643 16.63 -30.01 -2.29
N ALA A 644 16.70 -28.74 -2.69
CA ALA A 644 16.06 -28.26 -3.91
C ALA A 644 16.60 -28.98 -5.16
N VAL A 645 17.91 -29.19 -5.25
CA VAL A 645 18.54 -29.97 -6.33
C VAL A 645 18.05 -31.42 -6.33
N ALA A 646 17.99 -32.07 -5.17
CA ALA A 646 17.50 -33.45 -5.05
C ALA A 646 16.03 -33.59 -5.49
N ILE A 647 15.16 -32.65 -5.11
CA ILE A 647 13.75 -32.62 -5.54
C ILE A 647 13.63 -32.47 -7.06
N LEU A 648 14.45 -31.60 -7.68
CA LEU A 648 14.45 -31.42 -9.13
C LEU A 648 14.93 -32.70 -9.86
N GLN A 649 15.94 -33.38 -9.32
CA GLN A 649 16.41 -34.65 -9.85
C GLN A 649 15.33 -35.74 -9.75
N GLU A 650 14.64 -35.86 -8.61
CA GLU A 650 13.55 -36.81 -8.44
C GLU A 650 12.40 -36.54 -9.43
N ARG A 651 12.02 -35.26 -9.62
CA ARG A 651 11.00 -34.87 -10.61
C ARG A 651 11.41 -35.22 -12.04
N ARG A 652 12.68 -35.01 -12.39
CA ARG A 652 13.22 -35.38 -13.70
C ARG A 652 13.15 -36.89 -13.92
N LEU A 653 13.58 -37.69 -12.94
CA LEU A 653 13.53 -39.15 -13.03
C LEU A 653 12.10 -39.67 -13.20
N LYS A 654 11.15 -39.15 -12.41
CA LYS A 654 9.72 -39.49 -12.54
C LYS A 654 9.13 -39.11 -13.90
N ARG A 655 9.59 -38.00 -14.49
CA ARG A 655 9.19 -37.61 -15.84
C ARG A 655 9.75 -38.56 -16.89
N GLU A 656 11.03 -38.90 -16.80
CA GLU A 656 11.67 -39.86 -17.70
C GLU A 656 11.03 -41.25 -17.62
N GLU A 657 10.66 -41.70 -16.41
CA GLU A 657 9.92 -42.94 -16.18
C GLU A 657 8.54 -42.92 -16.84
N ARG A 658 7.74 -41.86 -16.64
CA ARG A 658 6.44 -41.70 -17.32
C ARG A 658 6.57 -41.63 -18.84
N GLU A 659 7.60 -40.96 -19.36
CA GLU A 659 7.85 -40.90 -20.81
C GLU A 659 8.25 -42.27 -21.38
N ARG A 660 8.88 -43.14 -20.58
CA ARG A 660 9.11 -44.55 -20.96
C ARG A 660 7.82 -45.36 -20.92
N GLU A 661 7.03 -45.25 -19.85
CA GLU A 661 5.74 -45.94 -19.73
C GLU A 661 4.79 -45.56 -20.90
N MET A 662 4.70 -44.27 -21.21
CA MET A 662 3.93 -43.76 -22.35
C MET A 662 4.44 -44.31 -23.70
N ARG A 663 5.77 -44.43 -23.88
CA ARG A 663 6.34 -45.04 -25.09
C ARG A 663 5.97 -46.51 -25.21
N VAL A 664 6.07 -47.28 -24.13
CA VAL A 664 5.69 -48.70 -24.11
C VAL A 664 4.20 -48.87 -24.42
N LEU A 665 3.34 -48.01 -23.87
CA LEU A 665 1.89 -48.00 -24.17
C LEU A 665 1.61 -47.64 -25.64
N TYR A 666 2.35 -46.68 -26.20
CA TYR A 666 2.19 -46.30 -27.61
C TYR A 666 2.65 -47.41 -28.56
N GLU A 667 3.84 -47.97 -28.32
CA GLU A 667 4.38 -49.07 -29.12
C GLU A 667 3.47 -50.31 -29.09
N SER A 668 2.94 -50.66 -27.91
CA SER A 668 1.97 -51.75 -27.78
C SER A 668 0.62 -51.47 -28.43
N SER A 669 0.18 -50.21 -28.48
CA SER A 669 -1.06 -49.82 -29.19
C SER A 669 -0.90 -49.75 -30.72
N THR A 670 0.32 -49.61 -31.24
CA THR A 670 0.59 -49.60 -32.70
C THR A 670 0.88 -50.97 -33.29
N MET A 671 1.05 -52.01 -32.45
CA MET A 671 1.25 -53.40 -32.87
C MET A 671 -0.04 -54.24 -32.89
N VAL A 672 -1.19 -53.63 -32.57
CA VAL A 672 -2.54 -54.19 -32.73
C VAL A 672 -3.18 -53.51 -33.93
#